data_AF-A0A955UMX4-F1
#
_entry.id   AF-A0A955UMX4-F1
#
_cell.length_a   1.000
_cell.length_b   1.000
_cell.length_c   1.000
_cell.angle_alpha   90.00
_cell.angle_beta   90.00
_cell.angle_gamma   90.00
#
_symmetry.space_group_name_H-M   'P 1'
#
loop_
_entity.id
_entity.type
_entity.pdbx_description
1 polymer ?
#
loop_
_entity_poly.entity_id
_entity_poly.type
_entity_poly.pdbx_seq_one_letter_code
_entity_poly.pdbx_strand_id
1 'polypeptide(L)'
;MAPAVADEPPLVRDAVDEWGPYSPGGWSTLHRSAANRKLVAEAPLAEAHRVWTALGGASVLTAPTLSPDGRTLYVTTGRAAGHSNLHAFDLEGGLRWQAAPWQDGDEGVDPCAILSSPIVDRAGDVYVSDCNQLFAFRPDGSAKWVVPLPPLREGDRSASEALVVNAFTTAVFTRDGDLLGVTNMGDVVVVDRATGRTLAPAFRLPGHLPGASTAVPMPASLFGGGLVDPAIRDWAWQLLFGGAMRSANTPAVDLASGRVFVAATSTTEGRGALYGLDPTKRSDGSVELAIAFATEMGPGSGSSPALSPGADAVYVSDEEGFFYSVDARDGHVRWRIPTRATSAAAAVGANGDVYALQANGPSLVAITQTGEVRWESDLAALTEAALPSQRLLGPPVAIGNGNPTVVGDRVLVPVAYGYETTLFRRIPWPVSSFVVEVDAATGRGLRNLVALPDDSTGITAVLPDGSIVSSLGTAISSGVAPLERIARWLLPEGVRLLRPIGGIQVARPLVGEALAQRRELELALASRAAGDRARDAQRRPIDVLELAGVGRGSRVADLMTGSGWYAEVLARAVGSDGFVLAQNNAISAARHGEALRVRLEAAALPAIEPVVRELDDLALGRERFDAIFLGLFYHDTVWMGADRSALLRAIRDALVPGGVLVVIDHAATPGSGVRDVESLHRIDVEVVKREAAEAGLRLTHESSLLANPRDDRTRSVFDESIRGDTDRFLLRFTKAAPGRAIAPAPVAGADPAPADR
;
A
#
# COMPACT_ATOMS: atom_id res chain seq x y z
N MET A 1 -6.86 -15.30 -62.91
CA MET A 1 -6.80 -15.56 -61.46
C MET A 1 -6.79 -14.21 -60.77
N ALA A 2 -7.90 -13.85 -60.13
CA ALA A 2 -7.97 -12.65 -59.29
C ALA A 2 -7.19 -12.90 -57.98
N PRO A 3 -6.47 -11.89 -57.44
CA PRO A 3 -5.73 -12.06 -56.20
C PRO A 3 -6.71 -12.21 -55.02
N ALA A 4 -6.34 -13.08 -54.09
CA ALA A 4 -7.09 -13.35 -52.87
C ALA A 4 -7.24 -12.07 -52.05
N VAL A 5 -8.49 -11.78 -51.68
CA VAL A 5 -8.84 -10.75 -50.70
C VAL A 5 -8.34 -11.24 -49.36
N ALA A 6 -7.50 -10.43 -48.70
CA ALA A 6 -7.08 -10.67 -47.33
C ALA A 6 -8.32 -10.59 -46.43
N ASP A 7 -8.55 -11.62 -45.61
CA ASP A 7 -9.59 -11.63 -44.59
C ASP A 7 -9.42 -10.40 -43.67
N GLU A 8 -10.45 -9.57 -43.60
CA GLU A 8 -10.55 -8.50 -42.61
C GLU A 8 -10.51 -9.10 -41.19
N PRO A 9 -9.84 -8.47 -40.21
CA PRO A 9 -9.86 -8.94 -38.84
C PRO A 9 -11.30 -8.93 -38.31
N PRO A 10 -11.68 -9.89 -37.46
CA PRO A 10 -13.04 -10.02 -36.97
C PRO A 10 -13.48 -8.72 -36.29
N LEU A 11 -14.66 -8.25 -36.69
CA LEU A 11 -15.38 -7.11 -36.13
C LEU A 11 -15.17 -7.00 -34.63
N VAL A 12 -14.58 -5.88 -34.20
CA VAL A 12 -14.53 -5.44 -32.81
C VAL A 12 -15.96 -5.52 -32.29
N ARG A 13 -16.24 -6.48 -31.38
CA ARG A 13 -17.50 -6.50 -30.63
C ARG A 13 -17.73 -5.10 -30.08
N ASP A 14 -18.94 -4.55 -30.27
CA ASP A 14 -19.34 -3.23 -29.76
C ASP A 14 -18.69 -3.00 -28.39
N ALA A 15 -17.96 -1.89 -28.23
CA ALA A 15 -17.13 -1.63 -27.06
C ALA A 15 -17.98 -1.70 -25.79
N VAL A 16 -17.99 -2.87 -25.16
CA VAL A 16 -18.63 -3.08 -23.86
C VAL A 16 -17.93 -2.14 -22.88
N ASP A 17 -18.73 -1.40 -22.12
CA ASP A 17 -18.24 -0.57 -21.03
C ASP A 17 -17.29 -1.39 -20.14
N GLU A 18 -15.99 -1.08 -20.16
CA GLU A 18 -14.93 -1.83 -19.47
C GLU A 18 -15.25 -2.03 -17.99
N TRP A 19 -15.96 -1.08 -17.40
CA TRP A 19 -16.27 -1.07 -15.98
C TRP A 19 -17.52 -1.88 -15.67
N GLY A 20 -18.51 -1.97 -16.58
CA GLY A 20 -19.79 -2.63 -16.29
C GLY A 20 -20.31 -2.23 -14.89
N PRO A 21 -20.57 -3.17 -13.96
CA PRO A 21 -21.03 -2.85 -12.60
C PRO A 21 -19.96 -2.26 -11.65
N TYR A 22 -18.67 -2.35 -11.99
CA TYR A 22 -17.56 -1.85 -11.19
C TYR A 22 -17.51 -0.32 -11.17
N SER A 23 -16.92 0.22 -10.10
CA SER A 23 -16.52 1.63 -10.00
C SER A 23 -15.66 2.02 -11.22
N PRO A 24 -15.89 3.18 -11.86
CA PRO A 24 -15.04 3.70 -12.92
C PRO A 24 -13.79 4.46 -12.41
N GLY A 25 -13.50 4.42 -11.10
CA GLY A 25 -12.44 5.17 -10.44
C GLY A 25 -10.99 4.77 -10.76
N GLY A 26 -10.80 3.90 -11.76
CA GLY A 26 -9.47 3.51 -12.26
C GLY A 26 -8.92 2.18 -11.74
N TRP A 27 -9.31 1.73 -10.54
CA TRP A 27 -8.91 0.43 -9.98
C TRP A 27 -9.93 -0.08 -8.95
N SER A 28 -10.79 -1.04 -9.34
CA SER A 28 -12.03 -1.32 -8.58
C SER A 28 -12.12 -2.72 -8.00
N THR A 29 -11.09 -3.53 -8.23
CA THR A 29 -10.91 -4.90 -7.72
C THR A 29 -9.42 -5.25 -7.72
N LEU A 30 -9.03 -6.43 -7.24
CA LEU A 30 -7.65 -6.87 -7.08
C LEU A 30 -6.80 -6.60 -8.34
N HIS A 31 -7.29 -7.01 -9.51
CA HIS A 31 -6.58 -6.88 -10.80
C HIS A 31 -7.16 -5.78 -11.71
N ARG A 32 -7.56 -4.65 -11.12
CA ARG A 32 -8.11 -3.43 -11.75
C ARG A 32 -9.57 -3.51 -12.20
N SER A 33 -9.92 -4.49 -13.04
CA SER A 33 -11.25 -4.60 -13.67
C SER A 33 -11.68 -6.06 -13.83
N ALA A 34 -12.90 -6.29 -14.31
CA ALA A 34 -13.50 -7.61 -14.49
C ALA A 34 -12.62 -8.63 -15.25
N ALA A 35 -11.86 -8.14 -16.24
CA ALA A 35 -11.03 -8.98 -17.10
C ALA A 35 -9.65 -9.33 -16.50
N ASN A 36 -9.32 -8.79 -15.32
CA ASN A 36 -8.04 -8.98 -14.61
C ASN A 36 -6.78 -8.63 -15.42
N ARG A 37 -6.90 -7.76 -16.43
CA ARG A 37 -5.79 -7.45 -17.36
C ARG A 37 -4.69 -6.58 -16.75
N LYS A 38 -5.00 -5.80 -15.69
CA LYS A 38 -4.12 -4.75 -15.13
C LYS A 38 -3.51 -3.84 -16.21
N LEU A 39 -4.34 -3.54 -17.22
CA LEU A 39 -4.01 -2.62 -18.30
C LEU A 39 -4.54 -1.24 -17.94
N VAL A 40 -3.66 -0.26 -17.87
CA VAL A 40 -3.98 1.16 -17.87
C VAL A 40 -3.63 1.69 -19.25
N ALA A 41 -4.62 2.06 -20.04
CA ALA A 41 -4.41 2.44 -21.43
C ALA A 41 -3.42 3.61 -21.55
N GLU A 42 -3.60 4.63 -20.72
CA GLU A 42 -2.73 5.79 -20.63
C GLU A 42 -2.69 6.30 -19.18
N ALA A 43 -1.50 6.68 -18.71
CA ALA A 43 -1.29 7.44 -17.49
C ALA A 43 0.06 8.17 -17.58
N PRO A 44 0.17 9.41 -17.08
CA PRO A 44 1.44 10.12 -17.07
C PRO A 44 2.42 9.47 -16.08
N LEU A 45 3.56 8.99 -16.59
CA LEU A 45 4.65 8.50 -15.75
C LEU A 45 5.60 9.65 -15.42
N ALA A 46 5.26 10.41 -14.38
CA ALA A 46 6.00 11.60 -13.97
C ALA A 46 7.44 11.28 -13.53
N GLU A 47 8.33 12.27 -13.65
CA GLU A 47 9.72 12.14 -13.20
C GLU A 47 9.88 12.18 -11.68
N ALA A 48 8.93 12.79 -10.98
CA ALA A 48 8.95 12.96 -9.54
C ALA A 48 7.55 12.77 -8.96
N HIS A 49 7.52 12.28 -7.74
CA HIS A 49 6.29 11.99 -7.03
C HIS A 49 6.36 12.55 -5.61
N ARG A 50 5.23 13.04 -5.12
CA ARG A 50 5.00 13.22 -3.68
C ARG A 50 4.56 11.89 -3.11
N VAL A 51 5.21 11.45 -2.04
CA VAL A 51 4.98 10.13 -1.46
C VAL A 51 4.50 10.24 -0.02
N TRP A 52 3.49 9.45 0.32
CA TRP A 52 3.12 9.19 1.70
C TRP A 52 2.86 7.70 1.91
N THR A 53 2.78 7.31 3.18
CA THR A 53 2.56 5.92 3.61
C THR A 53 1.59 5.88 4.79
N ALA A 54 0.85 4.78 4.93
CA ALA A 54 -0.01 4.53 6.08
C ALA A 54 -0.01 3.03 6.41
N LEU A 55 -0.61 2.68 7.56
CA LEU A 55 -0.75 1.30 8.03
C LEU A 55 0.59 0.58 8.29
N GLY A 56 1.63 1.32 8.68
CA GLY A 56 2.90 0.73 9.12
C GLY A 56 2.69 -0.23 10.29
N GLY A 57 3.36 -1.38 10.23
CA GLY A 57 3.19 -2.50 11.15
C GLY A 57 2.07 -3.47 10.76
N ALA A 58 1.50 -3.35 9.56
CA ALA A 58 0.49 -4.28 9.01
C ALA A 58 0.89 -4.72 7.60
N SER A 59 0.89 -6.02 7.30
CA SER A 59 1.07 -6.45 5.90
C SER A 59 -0.19 -6.16 5.09
N VAL A 60 0.01 -5.73 3.84
CA VAL A 60 -1.07 -5.58 2.84
C VAL A 60 -0.70 -6.43 1.62
N LEU A 61 -1.46 -7.51 1.39
CA LEU A 61 -1.21 -8.46 0.31
C LEU A 61 -2.09 -8.20 -0.93
N THR A 62 -3.17 -7.44 -0.74
CA THR A 62 -4.23 -7.16 -1.72
C THR A 62 -4.11 -5.74 -2.28
N ALA A 63 -4.69 -5.49 -3.45
CA ALA A 63 -4.64 -4.18 -4.06
C ALA A 63 -5.58 -3.20 -3.35
N PRO A 64 -5.14 -1.97 -3.06
CA PRO A 64 -6.05 -0.88 -2.73
C PRO A 64 -7.00 -0.59 -3.90
N THR A 65 -8.28 -0.39 -3.61
CA THR A 65 -9.32 -0.12 -4.63
C THR A 65 -9.99 1.23 -4.44
N LEU A 66 -10.59 1.77 -5.50
CA LEU A 66 -10.94 3.19 -5.61
C LEU A 66 -12.45 3.42 -5.73
N SER A 67 -12.92 4.47 -5.05
CA SER A 67 -14.25 5.03 -5.22
C SER A 67 -14.52 5.47 -6.67
N PRO A 68 -15.80 5.58 -7.09
CA PRO A 68 -16.15 6.00 -8.46
C PRO A 68 -15.54 7.31 -8.94
N ASP A 69 -15.31 8.26 -8.03
CA ASP A 69 -14.67 9.54 -8.33
C ASP A 69 -13.14 9.50 -8.29
N GLY A 70 -12.55 8.35 -7.98
CA GLY A 70 -11.11 8.14 -7.88
C GLY A 70 -10.46 8.85 -6.69
N ARG A 71 -11.22 9.25 -5.67
CA ARG A 71 -10.70 10.07 -4.55
C ARG A 71 -10.52 9.35 -3.23
N THR A 72 -11.13 8.18 -3.05
CA THR A 72 -11.05 7.38 -1.82
C THR A 72 -10.51 6.01 -2.15
N LEU A 73 -9.46 5.61 -1.44
CA LEU A 73 -8.83 4.30 -1.52
C LEU A 73 -9.27 3.43 -0.36
N TYR A 74 -9.60 2.17 -0.62
CA TYR A 74 -10.01 1.16 0.37
C TYR A 74 -8.95 0.08 0.49
N VAL A 75 -8.58 -0.26 1.72
CA VAL A 75 -7.45 -1.17 2.01
C VAL A 75 -7.80 -2.11 3.14
N THR A 76 -7.46 -3.39 2.95
CA THR A 76 -7.56 -4.41 4.00
C THR A 76 -6.22 -4.71 4.63
N THR A 77 -6.27 -5.07 5.91
CA THR A 77 -5.12 -5.60 6.67
C THR A 77 -5.52 -6.92 7.34
N GLY A 78 -4.58 -7.58 8.01
CA GLY A 78 -4.87 -8.83 8.73
C GLY A 78 -4.30 -8.86 10.13
N ARG A 79 -4.51 -7.78 10.89
CA ARG A 79 -3.99 -7.63 12.24
C ARG A 79 -4.94 -8.27 13.25
N ALA A 80 -4.36 -8.69 14.37
CA ALA A 80 -5.07 -9.33 15.47
C ALA A 80 -6.07 -8.40 16.18
N ALA A 81 -6.77 -8.96 17.18
CA ALA A 81 -7.78 -8.26 17.97
C ALA A 81 -7.30 -6.90 18.49
N GLY A 82 -8.20 -5.91 18.49
CA GLY A 82 -7.92 -4.52 18.82
C GLY A 82 -7.57 -3.63 17.62
N HIS A 83 -7.53 -4.18 16.41
CA HIS A 83 -7.24 -3.44 15.18
C HIS A 83 -8.40 -3.46 14.19
N SER A 84 -8.57 -2.36 13.45
CA SER A 84 -9.42 -2.32 12.26
C SER A 84 -8.72 -3.06 11.11
N ASN A 85 -9.47 -3.81 10.30
CA ASN A 85 -8.93 -4.51 9.12
C ASN A 85 -9.51 -4.05 7.78
N LEU A 86 -10.31 -2.97 7.80
CA LEU A 86 -10.76 -2.24 6.60
C LEU A 86 -10.62 -0.74 6.84
N HIS A 87 -9.95 -0.06 5.92
CA HIS A 87 -9.63 1.37 6.02
C HIS A 87 -9.97 2.09 4.72
N ALA A 88 -10.46 3.32 4.84
CA ALA A 88 -10.68 4.23 3.73
C ALA A 88 -9.83 5.49 3.90
N PHE A 89 -8.91 5.75 2.98
CA PHE A 89 -8.13 6.99 2.95
C PHE A 89 -8.50 7.82 1.72
N ASP A 90 -8.24 9.12 1.74
CA ASP A 90 -8.08 9.84 0.48
C ASP A 90 -6.68 9.67 -0.11
N LEU A 91 -6.54 10.07 -1.38
CA LEU A 91 -5.28 9.98 -2.09
C LEU A 91 -4.14 10.80 -1.49
N GLU A 92 -4.43 11.70 -0.54
CA GLU A 92 -3.42 12.54 0.08
C GLU A 92 -2.99 12.03 1.47
N GLY A 93 -3.63 10.96 1.96
CA GLY A 93 -3.26 10.27 3.21
C GLY A 93 -4.20 10.55 4.37
N GLY A 94 -5.28 11.31 4.16
CA GLY A 94 -6.30 11.55 5.17
C GLY A 94 -7.19 10.33 5.37
N LEU A 95 -7.21 9.77 6.58
CA LEU A 95 -8.19 8.73 6.95
C LEU A 95 -9.61 9.30 6.90
N ARG A 96 -10.48 8.68 6.09
CA ARG A 96 -11.89 9.06 5.92
C ARG A 96 -12.79 8.31 6.89
N TRP A 97 -12.62 7.00 6.95
CA TRP A 97 -13.27 6.11 7.91
C TRP A 97 -12.51 4.79 7.96
N GLN A 98 -12.78 3.97 8.97
CA GLN A 98 -12.31 2.59 9.07
C GLN A 98 -13.38 1.75 9.77
N ALA A 99 -13.38 0.44 9.54
CA ALA A 99 -14.27 -0.46 10.25
C ALA A 99 -13.97 -0.44 11.76
N ALA A 100 -14.94 -0.85 12.58
CA ALA A 100 -14.71 -1.03 14.01
C ALA A 100 -13.54 -2.01 14.25
N PRO A 101 -12.68 -1.76 15.25
CA PRO A 101 -11.63 -2.70 15.60
C PRO A 101 -12.23 -4.06 15.96
N TRP A 102 -11.71 -5.11 15.33
CA TRP A 102 -12.14 -6.48 15.54
C TRP A 102 -11.79 -6.93 16.97
N GLN A 103 -12.72 -7.62 17.64
CA GLN A 103 -12.52 -8.12 19.02
C GLN A 103 -12.71 -9.64 19.11
N ASP A 104 -13.67 -10.19 18.37
CA ASP A 104 -13.97 -11.62 18.31
C ASP A 104 -14.54 -12.02 16.93
N GLY A 105 -14.60 -13.32 16.65
CA GLY A 105 -14.69 -13.89 15.30
C GLY A 105 -15.84 -13.44 14.40
N ASP A 106 -16.91 -12.82 14.92
CA ASP A 106 -18.05 -12.37 14.09
C ASP A 106 -18.40 -10.88 14.30
N GLU A 107 -17.74 -10.17 15.24
CA GLU A 107 -17.96 -8.74 15.48
C GLU A 107 -16.89 -7.87 14.79
N GLY A 108 -17.25 -7.36 13.61
CA GLY A 108 -16.39 -6.49 12.80
C GLY A 108 -15.65 -7.25 11.70
N VAL A 109 -14.77 -6.56 10.98
CA VAL A 109 -14.00 -7.16 9.88
C VAL A 109 -12.77 -7.86 10.47
N ASP A 110 -12.73 -9.18 10.38
CA ASP A 110 -11.69 -10.00 11.01
C ASP A 110 -10.32 -9.98 10.26
N PRO A 111 -9.27 -10.61 10.81
CA PRO A 111 -7.93 -10.59 10.21
C PRO A 111 -7.82 -11.26 8.82
N CYS A 112 -8.72 -12.15 8.42
CA CYS A 112 -8.68 -12.76 7.09
C CYS A 112 -9.06 -11.79 5.97
N ALA A 113 -9.51 -10.58 6.26
CA ALA A 113 -9.72 -9.54 5.25
C ALA A 113 -8.45 -9.24 4.42
N ILE A 114 -7.25 -9.53 4.94
CA ILE A 114 -5.99 -9.46 4.20
C ILE A 114 -5.95 -10.37 2.97
N LEU A 115 -6.77 -11.42 2.94
CA LEU A 115 -6.87 -12.36 1.84
C LEU A 115 -7.73 -11.80 0.70
N SER A 116 -8.54 -10.75 0.97
CA SER A 116 -9.57 -10.22 0.08
C SER A 116 -9.38 -8.75 -0.26
N SER A 117 -9.36 -8.42 -1.56
CA SER A 117 -9.44 -7.00 -1.96
C SER A 117 -10.88 -6.52 -1.85
N PRO A 118 -11.13 -5.33 -1.29
CA PRO A 118 -12.43 -4.69 -1.41
C PRO A 118 -12.77 -4.48 -2.90
N ILE A 119 -13.98 -4.80 -3.31
CA ILE A 119 -14.50 -4.40 -4.64
C ILE A 119 -15.51 -3.27 -4.49
N VAL A 120 -15.52 -2.35 -5.46
CA VAL A 120 -16.34 -1.14 -5.39
C VAL A 120 -17.26 -1.09 -6.59
N ASP A 121 -18.56 -0.85 -6.36
CA ASP A 121 -19.52 -0.65 -7.44
C ASP A 121 -19.64 0.81 -7.89
N ARG A 122 -20.47 1.07 -8.90
CA ARG A 122 -20.74 2.44 -9.40
C ARG A 122 -21.37 3.39 -8.39
N ALA A 123 -22.10 2.87 -7.41
CA ALA A 123 -22.69 3.70 -6.34
C ALA A 123 -21.65 4.05 -5.26
N GLY A 124 -20.50 3.37 -5.28
CA GLY A 124 -19.44 3.51 -4.29
C GLY A 124 -19.64 2.61 -3.08
N ASP A 125 -20.58 1.66 -3.14
CA ASP A 125 -20.67 0.63 -2.11
C ASP A 125 -19.46 -0.29 -2.23
N VAL A 126 -18.92 -0.68 -1.07
CA VAL A 126 -17.69 -1.45 -0.92
C VAL A 126 -18.03 -2.84 -0.40
N TYR A 127 -17.53 -3.87 -1.07
CA TYR A 127 -17.78 -5.27 -0.70
C TYR A 127 -16.49 -5.98 -0.38
N VAL A 128 -16.43 -6.65 0.77
CA VAL A 128 -15.21 -7.32 1.25
C VAL A 128 -15.58 -8.58 2.02
N SER A 129 -14.79 -9.63 1.84
CA SER A 129 -14.87 -10.86 2.62
C SER A 129 -13.80 -10.86 3.70
N ASP A 130 -14.13 -11.45 4.84
CA ASP A 130 -13.19 -11.83 5.88
C ASP A 130 -13.21 -13.37 6.05
N CYS A 131 -12.92 -13.94 7.23
CA CYS A 131 -12.71 -15.39 7.36
C CYS A 131 -13.97 -16.19 6.99
N ASN A 132 -15.15 -15.70 7.36
CA ASN A 132 -16.42 -16.44 7.23
C ASN A 132 -17.62 -15.55 6.89
N GLN A 133 -17.43 -14.24 6.66
CA GLN A 133 -18.51 -13.30 6.35
C GLN A 133 -18.22 -12.50 5.07
N LEU A 134 -19.30 -12.03 4.45
CA LEU A 134 -19.27 -11.06 3.35
C LEU A 134 -19.97 -9.79 3.80
N PHE A 135 -19.25 -8.68 3.71
CA PHE A 135 -19.74 -7.36 4.08
C PHE A 135 -20.06 -6.54 2.85
N ALA A 136 -21.07 -5.67 3.00
CA ALA A 136 -21.24 -4.49 2.18
C ALA A 136 -21.23 -3.24 3.06
N PHE A 137 -20.48 -2.23 2.65
CA PHE A 137 -20.42 -0.91 3.27
C PHE A 137 -20.88 0.14 2.27
N ARG A 138 -21.53 1.19 2.77
CA ARG A 138 -21.78 2.41 1.99
C ARG A 138 -20.49 3.25 1.88
N PRO A 139 -20.42 4.23 0.95
CA PRO A 139 -19.26 5.10 0.81
C PRO A 139 -18.84 5.83 2.11
N ASP A 140 -19.78 6.04 3.03
CA ASP A 140 -19.56 6.71 4.32
C ASP A 140 -19.02 5.78 5.43
N GLY A 141 -18.83 4.49 5.13
CA GLY A 141 -18.35 3.49 6.07
C GLY A 141 -19.44 2.81 6.90
N SER A 142 -20.72 3.18 6.72
CA SER A 142 -21.82 2.48 7.39
C SER A 142 -22.04 1.09 6.78
N ALA A 143 -22.20 0.07 7.62
CA ALA A 143 -22.57 -1.26 7.15
C ALA A 143 -23.94 -1.22 6.45
N LYS A 144 -23.99 -1.76 5.23
CA LYS A 144 -25.21 -1.92 4.42
C LYS A 144 -25.87 -3.25 4.74
N TRP A 145 -25.09 -4.33 4.76
CA TRP A 145 -25.48 -5.66 5.21
C TRP A 145 -24.23 -6.50 5.47
N VAL A 146 -24.38 -7.57 6.26
CA VAL A 146 -23.36 -8.60 6.50
C VAL A 146 -24.04 -9.95 6.39
N VAL A 147 -23.43 -10.90 5.68
CA VAL A 147 -23.99 -12.24 5.51
C VAL A 147 -22.93 -13.31 5.71
N PRO A 148 -23.29 -14.46 6.32
CA PRO A 148 -22.35 -15.55 6.51
C PRO A 148 -22.00 -16.21 5.18
N LEU A 149 -20.75 -16.61 5.03
CA LEU A 149 -20.27 -17.50 3.99
C LEU A 149 -20.59 -18.96 4.35
N PRO A 150 -20.57 -19.87 3.36
CA PRO A 150 -20.79 -21.29 3.61
C PRO A 150 -19.83 -21.84 4.67
N PRO A 151 -20.31 -22.63 5.64
CA PRO A 151 -19.44 -23.25 6.62
C PRO A 151 -18.51 -24.27 5.96
N LEU A 152 -17.40 -24.56 6.63
CA LEU A 152 -16.54 -25.69 6.27
C LEU A 152 -17.35 -26.99 6.27
N ARG A 153 -17.05 -27.87 5.31
CA ARG A 153 -17.61 -29.23 5.23
C ARG A 153 -16.65 -30.24 5.84
N GLU A 154 -17.15 -31.45 6.08
CA GLU A 154 -16.32 -32.55 6.56
C GLU A 154 -15.11 -32.78 5.63
N GLY A 155 -13.91 -32.81 6.21
CA GLY A 155 -12.64 -32.96 5.50
C GLY A 155 -11.98 -31.65 5.02
N ASP A 156 -12.65 -30.51 5.15
CA ASP A 156 -12.03 -29.21 4.90
C ASP A 156 -11.01 -28.86 6.01
N ARG A 157 -10.04 -28.02 5.68
CA ARG A 157 -9.02 -27.52 6.62
C ARG A 157 -9.48 -26.20 7.23
N SER A 158 -9.19 -26.02 8.51
CA SER A 158 -9.27 -24.71 9.17
C SER A 158 -7.86 -24.21 9.47
N ALA A 159 -7.64 -22.90 9.35
CA ALA A 159 -6.38 -22.28 9.75
C ALA A 159 -6.19 -22.31 11.28
N SER A 160 -7.28 -22.15 12.04
CA SER A 160 -7.29 -22.20 13.49
C SER A 160 -8.67 -22.60 14.04
N GLU A 161 -8.75 -22.88 15.34
CA GLU A 161 -10.03 -23.10 16.01
C GLU A 161 -10.79 -21.79 16.28
N ALA A 162 -10.08 -20.66 16.40
CA ALA A 162 -10.65 -19.35 16.70
C ALA A 162 -11.15 -18.62 15.45
N LEU A 163 -10.44 -18.77 14.33
CA LEU A 163 -10.76 -18.18 13.03
C LEU A 163 -10.99 -19.32 12.04
N VAL A 164 -12.28 -19.56 11.74
CA VAL A 164 -12.73 -20.59 10.79
C VAL A 164 -12.66 -20.00 9.38
N VAL A 165 -11.55 -20.26 8.69
CA VAL A 165 -11.26 -19.60 7.40
C VAL A 165 -11.89 -20.33 6.23
N ASN A 166 -12.89 -19.71 5.62
CA ASN A 166 -13.47 -20.06 4.31
C ASN A 166 -13.80 -18.79 3.51
N ALA A 167 -12.89 -17.82 3.54
CA ALA A 167 -13.02 -16.50 2.94
C ALA A 167 -13.15 -16.58 1.41
N PHE A 168 -13.76 -15.57 0.79
CA PHE A 168 -13.51 -15.30 -0.62
C PHE A 168 -12.10 -14.75 -0.79
N THR A 169 -11.32 -15.34 -1.71
CA THR A 169 -10.06 -14.71 -2.13
C THR A 169 -10.32 -13.31 -2.66
N THR A 170 -11.31 -13.07 -3.53
CA THR A 170 -11.84 -11.74 -3.84
C THR A 170 -13.15 -11.94 -4.59
N ALA A 171 -14.18 -11.17 -4.25
CA ALA A 171 -15.44 -11.20 -4.98
C ALA A 171 -15.29 -10.53 -6.37
N VAL A 172 -16.19 -10.88 -7.29
CA VAL A 172 -16.35 -10.20 -8.58
C VAL A 172 -17.81 -9.81 -8.77
N PHE A 173 -18.07 -8.91 -9.70
CA PHE A 173 -19.44 -8.66 -10.14
C PHE A 173 -19.76 -9.52 -11.37
N THR A 174 -20.93 -10.15 -11.37
CA THR A 174 -21.49 -10.78 -12.56
C THR A 174 -21.87 -9.71 -13.59
N ARG A 175 -22.16 -10.12 -14.84
CA ARG A 175 -22.67 -9.20 -15.87
C ARG A 175 -23.92 -8.45 -15.41
N ASP A 176 -24.79 -9.12 -14.65
CA ASP A 176 -26.05 -8.55 -14.18
C ASP A 176 -25.89 -7.70 -12.90
N GLY A 177 -24.65 -7.57 -12.38
CA GLY A 177 -24.28 -6.70 -11.26
C GLY A 177 -24.44 -7.34 -9.87
N ASP A 178 -24.73 -8.64 -9.80
CA ASP A 178 -24.70 -9.39 -8.55
C ASP A 178 -23.25 -9.70 -8.13
N LEU A 179 -23.04 -10.03 -6.87
CA LEU A 179 -21.74 -10.44 -6.36
C LEU A 179 -21.55 -11.95 -6.58
N LEU A 180 -20.40 -12.36 -7.10
CA LEU A 180 -19.99 -13.76 -7.14
C LEU A 180 -18.61 -13.90 -6.49
N GLY A 181 -18.49 -14.84 -5.56
CA GLY A 181 -17.22 -15.19 -4.94
C GLY A 181 -16.98 -16.69 -4.95
N VAL A 182 -15.71 -17.07 -4.83
CA VAL A 182 -15.29 -18.46 -4.63
C VAL A 182 -14.54 -18.52 -3.32
N THR A 183 -14.98 -19.35 -2.39
CA THR A 183 -14.31 -19.50 -1.11
C THR A 183 -12.98 -20.24 -1.25
N ASN A 184 -12.11 -20.17 -0.25
CA ASN A 184 -10.87 -20.96 -0.22
C ASN A 184 -11.14 -22.48 -0.34
N MET A 185 -12.29 -22.97 0.14
CA MET A 185 -12.73 -24.37 -0.05
C MET A 185 -13.54 -24.61 -1.33
N GLY A 186 -13.51 -23.67 -2.29
CA GLY A 186 -14.03 -23.85 -3.64
C GLY A 186 -15.55 -23.76 -3.76
N ASP A 187 -16.25 -23.20 -2.76
CA ASP A 187 -17.68 -22.95 -2.86
C ASP A 187 -17.94 -21.66 -3.64
N VAL A 188 -18.67 -21.77 -4.75
CA VAL A 188 -19.16 -20.66 -5.56
C VAL A 188 -20.45 -20.15 -4.94
N VAL A 189 -20.49 -18.86 -4.63
CA VAL A 189 -21.61 -18.19 -3.96
C VAL A 189 -21.99 -16.96 -4.77
N VAL A 190 -23.29 -16.79 -5.02
CA VAL A 190 -23.83 -15.61 -5.70
C VAL A 190 -24.78 -14.88 -4.75
N VAL A 191 -24.58 -13.57 -4.59
CA VAL A 191 -25.28 -12.73 -3.61
C VAL A 191 -25.86 -11.50 -4.30
N ASP A 192 -27.12 -11.20 -3.97
CA ASP A 192 -27.76 -9.95 -4.37
C ASP A 192 -27.02 -8.78 -3.73
N ARG A 193 -26.47 -7.92 -4.58
CA ARG A 193 -25.65 -6.79 -4.16
C ARG A 193 -26.42 -5.77 -3.29
N ALA A 194 -27.72 -5.63 -3.52
CA ALA A 194 -28.54 -4.66 -2.79
C ALA A 194 -28.92 -5.16 -1.39
N THR A 195 -29.28 -6.44 -1.26
CA THR A 195 -29.88 -6.98 -0.04
C THR A 195 -29.02 -7.98 0.72
N GLY A 196 -27.91 -8.45 0.15
CA GLY A 196 -27.10 -9.54 0.72
C GLY A 196 -27.73 -10.92 0.57
N ARG A 197 -28.85 -11.05 -0.15
CA ARG A 197 -29.56 -12.34 -0.25
C ARG A 197 -28.80 -13.28 -1.18
N THR A 198 -28.48 -14.47 -0.71
CA THR A 198 -27.93 -15.54 -1.55
C THR A 198 -28.91 -15.91 -2.67
N LEU A 199 -28.44 -15.86 -3.93
CA LEU A 199 -29.24 -16.06 -5.13
C LEU A 199 -29.17 -17.49 -5.69
N ALA A 200 -28.16 -18.26 -5.28
CA ALA A 200 -27.97 -19.65 -5.68
C ALA A 200 -27.51 -20.47 -4.46
N PRO A 201 -27.96 -21.73 -4.31
CA PRO A 201 -27.33 -22.65 -3.37
C PRO A 201 -25.82 -22.71 -3.61
N ALA A 202 -25.02 -22.68 -2.55
CA ALA A 202 -23.57 -22.74 -2.68
C ALA A 202 -23.14 -24.00 -3.44
N PHE A 203 -22.38 -23.80 -4.51
CA PHE A 203 -21.95 -24.86 -5.41
C PHE A 203 -20.45 -25.10 -5.24
N ARG A 204 -20.06 -26.30 -4.79
CA ARG A 204 -18.63 -26.62 -4.64
C ARG A 204 -18.04 -27.10 -5.96
N LEU A 205 -16.94 -26.48 -6.38
CA LEU A 205 -16.16 -26.95 -7.52
C LEU A 205 -15.66 -28.39 -7.26
N PRO A 206 -15.66 -29.25 -8.29
CA PRO A 206 -15.49 -30.69 -8.14
C PRO A 206 -14.05 -31.14 -7.82
N GLY A 207 -13.10 -30.21 -7.68
CA GLY A 207 -11.68 -30.55 -7.50
C GLY A 207 -11.38 -31.35 -6.23
N HIS A 208 -10.13 -31.74 -6.02
CA HIS A 208 -9.63 -32.30 -4.75
C HIS A 208 -9.01 -31.21 -3.87
N LEU A 209 -9.08 -31.35 -2.54
CA LEU A 209 -8.39 -30.43 -1.63
C LEU A 209 -6.88 -30.74 -1.69
N PRO A 210 -6.01 -29.77 -2.02
CA PRO A 210 -4.58 -30.06 -2.13
C PRO A 210 -3.94 -30.15 -0.74
N GLY A 211 -2.74 -30.73 -0.70
CA GLY A 211 -1.85 -30.60 0.46
C GLY A 211 -1.39 -29.15 0.67
N ALA A 212 -0.69 -28.89 1.78
CA ALA A 212 0.03 -27.63 1.92
C ALA A 212 1.14 -27.55 0.88
N SER A 213 1.35 -26.38 0.29
CA SER A 213 2.47 -26.16 -0.62
C SER A 213 3.78 -26.25 0.16
N THR A 214 4.74 -26.97 -0.42
CA THR A 214 6.10 -27.14 0.12
C THR A 214 7.16 -26.51 -0.78
N ALA A 215 6.74 -25.79 -1.83
CA ALA A 215 7.62 -25.18 -2.83
C ALA A 215 8.59 -24.18 -2.17
N VAL A 216 8.08 -23.34 -1.26
CA VAL A 216 8.89 -22.42 -0.46
C VAL A 216 8.50 -22.56 1.02
N PRO A 217 9.35 -23.15 1.88
CA PRO A 217 9.06 -23.27 3.30
C PRO A 217 8.92 -21.90 3.96
N MET A 218 7.87 -21.72 4.76
CA MET A 218 7.62 -20.47 5.48
C MET A 218 8.68 -20.26 6.58
N PRO A 219 9.46 -19.16 6.58
CA PRO A 219 10.31 -18.80 7.71
C PRO A 219 9.46 -18.48 8.95
N ALA A 220 9.91 -18.89 10.13
CA ALA A 220 9.20 -18.62 11.40
C ALA A 220 9.00 -17.12 11.70
N SER A 221 9.78 -16.22 11.08
CA SER A 221 9.65 -14.77 11.20
C SER A 221 8.70 -14.12 10.20
N LEU A 222 8.31 -14.84 9.13
CA LEU A 222 7.53 -14.28 8.03
C LEU A 222 6.19 -13.75 8.54
N PHE A 223 5.86 -12.48 8.28
CA PHE A 223 4.65 -11.82 8.79
C PHE A 223 4.54 -11.79 10.33
N GLY A 224 5.65 -12.00 11.04
CA GLY A 224 5.72 -11.91 12.50
C GLY A 224 5.70 -10.46 13.01
N GLY A 225 5.80 -10.27 14.33
CA GLY A 225 5.92 -8.94 14.92
C GLY A 225 4.65 -8.08 14.84
N GLY A 226 3.48 -8.69 14.67
CA GLY A 226 2.18 -8.01 14.57
C GLY A 226 1.77 -7.59 13.16
N LEU A 227 2.59 -7.91 12.15
CA LEU A 227 2.31 -7.63 10.73
C LEU A 227 1.04 -8.34 10.25
N VAL A 228 0.87 -9.60 10.63
CA VAL A 228 -0.33 -10.41 10.41
C VAL A 228 -0.66 -11.17 11.71
N ASP A 229 -1.94 -11.41 11.97
CA ASP A 229 -2.40 -12.22 13.09
C ASP A 229 -1.74 -13.62 13.05
N PRO A 230 -1.09 -14.04 14.15
CA PRO A 230 -0.44 -15.34 14.23
C PRO A 230 -1.28 -16.54 13.79
N ALA A 231 -2.60 -16.50 14.00
CA ALA A 231 -3.53 -17.58 13.68
C ALA A 231 -3.73 -17.81 12.18
N ILE A 232 -3.43 -16.81 11.34
CA ILE A 232 -3.61 -16.90 9.87
C ILE A 232 -2.33 -16.73 9.07
N ARG A 233 -1.16 -16.58 9.72
CA ARG A 233 0.13 -16.39 9.02
C ARG A 233 0.45 -17.50 8.02
N ASP A 234 0.30 -18.76 8.44
CA ASP A 234 0.50 -19.89 7.54
C ASP A 234 -0.52 -19.88 6.42
N TRP A 235 -1.79 -19.58 6.72
CA TRP A 235 -2.85 -19.53 5.72
C TRP A 235 -2.61 -18.45 4.64
N ALA A 236 -2.21 -17.25 5.05
CA ALA A 236 -1.83 -16.17 4.15
C ALA A 236 -0.60 -16.54 3.29
N TRP A 237 0.35 -17.29 3.85
CA TRP A 237 1.47 -17.83 3.08
C TRP A 237 1.04 -18.89 2.06
N GLN A 238 0.20 -19.84 2.47
CA GLN A 238 -0.34 -20.87 1.59
C GLN A 238 -1.13 -20.28 0.42
N LEU A 239 -1.84 -19.16 0.63
CA LEU A 239 -2.57 -18.43 -0.42
C LEU A 239 -1.62 -17.97 -1.56
N LEU A 240 -0.44 -17.45 -1.23
CA LEU A 240 0.53 -16.98 -2.23
C LEU A 240 1.05 -18.09 -3.16
N PHE A 241 0.97 -19.35 -2.72
CA PHE A 241 1.41 -20.52 -3.47
C PHE A 241 0.29 -21.48 -3.83
N GLY A 242 -0.98 -21.11 -3.66
CA GLY A 242 -2.11 -21.98 -4.01
C GLY A 242 -2.22 -23.27 -3.18
N GLY A 243 -1.56 -23.36 -2.03
CA GLY A 243 -1.53 -24.54 -1.16
C GLY A 243 -2.70 -24.63 -0.18
N ALA A 244 -3.01 -25.85 0.29
CA ALA A 244 -4.03 -26.15 1.31
C ALA A 244 -5.47 -25.71 1.01
N MET A 245 -5.72 -25.04 -0.12
CA MET A 245 -7.02 -24.49 -0.51
C MET A 245 -7.35 -24.85 -1.95
N ARG A 246 -8.64 -24.98 -2.27
CA ARG A 246 -9.10 -25.33 -3.62
C ARG A 246 -8.98 -24.18 -4.59
N SER A 247 -9.19 -22.94 -4.12
CA SER A 247 -9.00 -21.74 -4.92
C SER A 247 -8.32 -20.68 -4.08
N ALA A 248 -7.18 -20.19 -4.58
CA ALA A 248 -6.43 -19.07 -4.03
C ALA A 248 -6.53 -17.83 -4.94
N ASN A 249 -7.50 -17.80 -5.85
CA ASN A 249 -7.48 -16.93 -7.02
C ASN A 249 -8.70 -16.03 -7.15
N THR A 250 -8.50 -14.86 -7.73
CA THR A 250 -9.60 -13.95 -8.09
C THR A 250 -10.16 -14.35 -9.45
N PRO A 251 -11.47 -14.61 -9.58
CA PRO A 251 -12.09 -14.90 -10.86
C PRO A 251 -11.93 -13.76 -11.87
N ALA A 252 -11.99 -14.09 -13.17
CA ALA A 252 -12.18 -13.09 -14.23
C ALA A 252 -13.59 -13.21 -14.81
N VAL A 253 -14.14 -12.12 -15.33
CA VAL A 253 -15.49 -12.09 -15.89
C VAL A 253 -15.44 -11.47 -17.28
N ASP A 254 -15.93 -12.21 -18.28
CA ASP A 254 -16.27 -11.62 -19.58
C ASP A 254 -17.66 -10.99 -19.46
N LEU A 255 -17.71 -9.67 -19.31
CA LEU A 255 -18.96 -8.93 -19.17
C LEU A 255 -19.84 -8.99 -20.44
N ALA A 256 -19.31 -9.36 -21.60
CA ALA A 256 -20.11 -9.53 -22.81
C ALA A 256 -20.93 -10.82 -22.74
N SER A 257 -20.27 -11.97 -22.55
CA SER A 257 -20.93 -13.27 -22.47
C SER A 257 -21.59 -13.54 -21.11
N GLY A 258 -21.07 -12.93 -20.04
CA GLY A 258 -21.45 -13.23 -18.66
C GLY A 258 -20.68 -14.38 -18.02
N ARG A 259 -19.78 -15.05 -18.77
CA ARG A 259 -18.99 -16.18 -18.26
C ARG A 259 -17.97 -15.72 -17.23
N VAL A 260 -17.84 -16.52 -16.18
CA VAL A 260 -16.86 -16.32 -15.10
C VAL A 260 -15.80 -17.42 -15.17
N PHE A 261 -14.53 -17.03 -15.11
CA PHE A 261 -13.39 -17.92 -15.18
C PHE A 261 -12.74 -18.05 -13.81
N VAL A 262 -12.63 -19.28 -13.32
CA VAL A 262 -12.12 -19.58 -11.97
C VAL A 262 -10.97 -20.56 -12.06
N ALA A 263 -9.81 -20.19 -11.54
CA ALA A 263 -8.70 -21.11 -11.35
C ALA A 263 -8.81 -21.77 -9.96
N ALA A 264 -8.88 -23.10 -9.95
CA ALA A 264 -9.05 -23.91 -8.76
C ALA A 264 -8.41 -25.29 -8.93
N THR A 265 -8.52 -26.19 -7.96
CA THR A 265 -8.02 -27.56 -8.10
C THR A 265 -8.89 -28.43 -9.02
N SER A 266 -8.25 -29.42 -9.64
CA SER A 266 -8.85 -30.39 -10.57
C SER A 266 -9.45 -31.58 -9.83
N THR A 267 -10.34 -32.31 -10.51
CA THR A 267 -10.79 -33.66 -10.15
C THR A 267 -9.67 -34.70 -10.27
N THR A 268 -8.52 -34.33 -10.83
CA THR A 268 -7.30 -35.12 -10.77
C THR A 268 -6.49 -34.67 -9.55
N GLU A 269 -6.19 -35.61 -8.66
CA GLU A 269 -5.43 -35.33 -7.44
C GLU A 269 -4.09 -34.63 -7.74
N GLY A 270 -3.79 -33.57 -6.99
CA GLY A 270 -2.56 -32.80 -7.13
C GLY A 270 -2.51 -31.85 -8.34
N ARG A 271 -3.55 -31.81 -9.19
CA ARG A 271 -3.61 -30.93 -10.37
C ARG A 271 -4.56 -29.75 -10.17
N GLY A 272 -4.32 -28.69 -10.95
CA GLY A 272 -5.20 -27.53 -11.10
C GLY A 272 -6.14 -27.65 -12.29
N ALA A 273 -7.16 -26.80 -12.31
CA ALA A 273 -8.09 -26.64 -13.41
C ALA A 273 -8.59 -25.19 -13.53
N LEU A 274 -8.77 -24.75 -14.78
CA LEU A 274 -9.49 -23.54 -15.11
C LEU A 274 -10.94 -23.91 -15.43
N TYR A 275 -11.88 -23.40 -14.64
CA TYR A 275 -13.31 -23.59 -14.83
C TYR A 275 -13.91 -22.39 -15.56
N GLY A 276 -14.75 -22.65 -16.56
CA GLY A 276 -15.67 -21.68 -17.12
C GLY A 276 -17.06 -21.88 -16.52
N LEU A 277 -17.61 -20.86 -15.86
CA LEU A 277 -18.91 -20.89 -15.18
C LEU A 277 -19.89 -19.94 -15.87
N ASP A 278 -21.10 -20.44 -16.17
CA ASP A 278 -22.16 -19.67 -16.80
C ASP A 278 -23.28 -19.39 -15.77
N PRO A 279 -23.27 -18.21 -15.11
CA PRO A 279 -24.36 -17.77 -14.26
C PRO A 279 -25.55 -17.30 -15.10
N THR A 280 -26.73 -17.86 -14.86
CA THR A 280 -27.98 -17.48 -15.54
C THR A 280 -29.00 -16.99 -14.53
N LYS A 281 -29.34 -15.70 -14.58
CA LYS A 281 -30.37 -15.10 -13.71
C LYS A 281 -31.78 -15.46 -14.23
N ARG A 282 -32.59 -16.03 -13.35
CA ARG A 282 -33.99 -16.39 -13.62
C ARG A 282 -34.93 -15.22 -13.34
N SER A 283 -36.17 -15.32 -13.84
CA SER A 283 -37.19 -14.28 -13.67
C SER A 283 -37.61 -14.03 -12.21
N ASP A 284 -37.43 -15.02 -11.32
CA ASP A 284 -37.65 -14.89 -9.88
C ASP A 284 -36.46 -14.26 -9.12
N GLY A 285 -35.39 -13.93 -9.85
CA GLY A 285 -34.15 -13.35 -9.32
C GLY A 285 -33.15 -14.38 -8.80
N SER A 286 -33.47 -15.68 -8.78
CA SER A 286 -32.49 -16.73 -8.47
C SER A 286 -31.46 -16.88 -9.59
N VAL A 287 -30.30 -17.44 -9.28
CA VAL A 287 -29.23 -17.70 -10.25
C VAL A 287 -29.00 -19.20 -10.36
N GLU A 288 -28.91 -19.68 -11.61
CA GLU A 288 -28.42 -21.01 -11.95
C GLU A 288 -26.93 -20.92 -12.31
N LEU A 289 -26.12 -21.83 -11.78
CA LEU A 289 -24.71 -21.94 -12.11
C LEU A 289 -24.47 -23.24 -12.88
N ALA A 290 -23.87 -23.14 -14.07
CA ALA A 290 -23.42 -24.29 -14.85
C ALA A 290 -21.90 -24.23 -15.08
N ILE A 291 -21.22 -25.37 -14.96
CA ILE A 291 -19.84 -25.51 -15.45
C ILE A 291 -19.91 -25.73 -16.95
N ALA A 292 -19.45 -24.75 -17.73
CA ALA A 292 -19.33 -24.84 -19.18
C ALA A 292 -18.17 -25.74 -19.61
N PHE A 293 -17.04 -25.63 -18.92
CA PHE A 293 -15.87 -26.48 -19.12
C PHE A 293 -14.99 -26.50 -17.86
N ALA A 294 -14.11 -27.49 -17.78
CA ALA A 294 -13.02 -27.57 -16.82
C ALA A 294 -11.74 -28.00 -17.54
N THR A 295 -10.76 -27.11 -17.64
CA THR A 295 -9.51 -27.33 -18.36
C THR A 295 -8.41 -27.66 -17.38
N GLU A 296 -7.85 -28.86 -17.47
CA GLU A 296 -6.80 -29.29 -16.56
C GLU A 296 -5.46 -28.54 -16.78
N MET A 297 -4.80 -28.19 -15.68
CA MET A 297 -3.52 -27.48 -15.62
C MET A 297 -2.48 -28.30 -14.84
N GLY A 298 -1.24 -27.79 -14.69
CA GLY A 298 -0.26 -28.41 -13.79
C GLY A 298 -0.65 -28.34 -12.31
N PRO A 299 0.28 -28.61 -11.38
CA PRO A 299 -0.02 -28.61 -9.96
C PRO A 299 -0.54 -27.27 -9.44
N GLY A 300 -1.33 -27.36 -8.36
CA GLY A 300 -1.85 -26.17 -7.67
C GLY A 300 -3.22 -25.70 -8.12
N SER A 301 -3.67 -24.58 -7.58
CA SER A 301 -4.85 -23.88 -8.12
C SER A 301 -4.51 -22.90 -9.25
N GLY A 302 -3.22 -22.72 -9.56
CA GLY A 302 -2.69 -21.82 -10.59
C GLY A 302 -2.76 -20.34 -10.21
N SER A 303 -2.59 -19.46 -11.20
CA SER A 303 -2.76 -18.01 -11.04
C SER A 303 -4.19 -17.53 -11.30
N SER A 304 -4.50 -16.30 -10.84
CA SER A 304 -5.75 -15.65 -11.19
C SER A 304 -5.84 -15.47 -12.71
N PRO A 305 -6.93 -15.91 -13.35
CA PRO A 305 -7.09 -15.81 -14.80
C PRO A 305 -7.11 -14.36 -15.26
N ALA A 306 -6.52 -14.09 -16.42
CA ALA A 306 -6.60 -12.81 -17.12
C ALA A 306 -7.10 -13.03 -18.56
N LEU A 307 -7.97 -12.15 -19.06
CA LEU A 307 -8.57 -12.30 -20.39
C LEU A 307 -7.76 -11.59 -21.47
N SER A 308 -7.76 -12.14 -22.69
CA SER A 308 -7.31 -11.42 -23.88
C SER A 308 -8.16 -10.16 -24.12
N PRO A 309 -7.69 -9.16 -24.91
CA PRO A 309 -8.49 -7.98 -25.21
C PRO A 309 -9.88 -8.26 -25.80
N GLY A 310 -10.02 -9.34 -26.57
CA GLY A 310 -11.29 -9.79 -27.15
C GLY A 310 -12.08 -10.79 -26.28
N ALA A 311 -11.57 -11.12 -25.09
CA ALA A 311 -12.12 -12.16 -24.20
C ALA A 311 -12.33 -13.52 -24.88
N ASP A 312 -11.54 -13.84 -25.90
CA ASP A 312 -11.56 -15.10 -26.62
C ASP A 312 -10.55 -16.11 -26.04
N ALA A 313 -9.55 -15.63 -25.28
CA ALA A 313 -8.59 -16.45 -24.56
C ALA A 313 -8.51 -16.07 -23.08
N VAL A 314 -8.19 -17.06 -22.26
CA VAL A 314 -7.89 -16.94 -20.84
C VAL A 314 -6.44 -17.34 -20.60
N TYR A 315 -5.70 -16.50 -19.90
CA TYR A 315 -4.30 -16.69 -19.55
C TYR A 315 -4.17 -17.07 -18.08
N VAL A 316 -3.45 -18.16 -17.81
CA VAL A 316 -3.20 -18.72 -16.48
C VAL A 316 -1.84 -19.40 -16.43
N SER A 317 -1.28 -19.53 -15.24
CA SER A 317 -0.02 -20.25 -14.97
C SER A 317 -0.19 -21.26 -13.85
N ASP A 318 0.68 -22.26 -13.80
CA ASP A 318 0.72 -23.27 -12.74
C ASP A 318 1.96 -23.13 -11.83
N GLU A 319 2.04 -23.97 -10.81
CA GLU A 319 3.13 -23.95 -9.81
C GLU A 319 4.46 -24.52 -10.35
N GLU A 320 4.45 -25.19 -11.51
CA GLU A 320 5.65 -25.67 -12.19
C GLU A 320 6.25 -24.63 -13.15
N GLY A 321 5.60 -23.47 -13.28
CA GLY A 321 6.05 -22.38 -14.14
C GLY A 321 5.61 -22.51 -15.59
N PHE A 322 4.65 -23.39 -15.91
CA PHE A 322 4.02 -23.35 -17.23
C PHE A 322 3.01 -22.22 -17.32
N PHE A 323 2.91 -21.65 -18.51
CA PHE A 323 1.94 -20.63 -18.85
C PHE A 323 1.02 -21.15 -19.95
N TYR A 324 -0.27 -20.89 -19.84
CA TYR A 324 -1.32 -21.42 -20.67
C TYR A 324 -2.12 -20.30 -21.32
N SER A 325 -2.55 -20.55 -22.56
CA SER A 325 -3.71 -19.88 -23.15
C SER A 325 -4.80 -20.91 -23.39
N VAL A 326 -5.99 -20.63 -22.89
CA VAL A 326 -7.17 -21.47 -22.98
C VAL A 326 -8.24 -20.73 -23.77
N ASP A 327 -8.90 -21.38 -24.72
CA ASP A 327 -10.03 -20.78 -25.43
C ASP A 327 -11.19 -20.55 -24.45
N ALA A 328 -11.64 -19.30 -24.39
CA ALA A 328 -12.65 -18.86 -23.42
C ALA A 328 -14.04 -19.48 -23.66
N ARG A 329 -14.29 -20.08 -24.84
CA ARG A 329 -15.60 -20.62 -25.23
C ARG A 329 -15.76 -22.09 -24.87
N ASP A 330 -14.73 -22.90 -25.06
CA ASP A 330 -14.82 -24.36 -24.93
C ASP A 330 -13.76 -24.95 -23.98
N GLY A 331 -12.83 -24.15 -23.47
CA GLY A 331 -11.81 -24.61 -22.55
C GLY A 331 -10.64 -25.34 -23.23
N HIS A 332 -10.53 -25.36 -24.56
CA HIS A 332 -9.40 -26.00 -25.22
C HIS A 332 -8.10 -25.21 -24.99
N VAL A 333 -7.02 -25.90 -24.59
CA VAL A 333 -5.68 -25.29 -24.45
C VAL A 333 -5.14 -24.92 -25.82
N ARG A 334 -5.10 -23.62 -26.15
CA ARG A 334 -4.54 -23.09 -27.41
C ARG A 334 -3.04 -23.30 -27.48
N TRP A 335 -2.35 -23.00 -26.39
CA TRP A 335 -0.92 -23.26 -26.24
C TRP A 335 -0.54 -23.38 -24.76
N ARG A 336 0.60 -24.02 -24.53
CA ARG A 336 1.26 -24.17 -23.23
C ARG A 336 2.76 -24.05 -23.44
N ILE A 337 3.42 -23.20 -22.66
CA ILE A 337 4.87 -23.01 -22.75
C ILE A 337 5.56 -23.08 -21.38
N PRO A 338 6.79 -23.61 -21.30
CA PRO A 338 7.58 -23.56 -20.09
C PRO A 338 8.11 -22.14 -19.87
N THR A 339 7.91 -21.61 -18.67
CA THR A 339 8.47 -20.34 -18.22
C THR A 339 9.06 -20.51 -16.82
N ARG A 340 9.07 -19.43 -16.02
CA ARG A 340 9.31 -19.48 -14.57
C ARG A 340 8.23 -18.72 -13.81
N ALA A 341 7.04 -18.60 -14.40
CA ALA A 341 5.95 -17.80 -13.84
C ALA A 341 5.54 -18.33 -12.46
N THR A 342 5.36 -17.45 -11.48
CA THR A 342 5.20 -17.85 -10.06
C THR A 342 3.78 -18.13 -9.63
N SER A 343 2.91 -18.67 -10.50
CA SER A 343 1.45 -18.67 -10.26
C SER A 343 0.90 -17.28 -9.84
N ALA A 344 1.61 -16.20 -10.16
CA ALA A 344 1.16 -14.83 -9.99
C ALA A 344 0.32 -14.39 -11.20
N ALA A 345 -0.68 -13.53 -10.97
CA ALA A 345 -1.54 -13.04 -12.04
C ALA A 345 -0.76 -12.21 -13.06
N ALA A 346 -0.90 -12.55 -14.35
CA ALA A 346 -0.27 -11.82 -15.44
C ALA A 346 -0.97 -10.48 -15.72
N ALA A 347 -0.29 -9.57 -16.41
CA ALA A 347 -0.91 -8.42 -17.04
C ALA A 347 -1.01 -8.65 -18.55
N VAL A 348 -2.01 -8.05 -19.20
CA VAL A 348 -2.27 -8.23 -20.63
C VAL A 348 -2.32 -6.87 -21.32
N GLY A 349 -1.42 -6.64 -22.27
CA GLY A 349 -1.34 -5.41 -23.04
C GLY A 349 -2.52 -5.24 -24.00
N ALA A 350 -2.69 -4.02 -24.52
CA ALA A 350 -3.73 -3.73 -25.53
C ALA A 350 -3.54 -4.52 -26.83
N ASN A 351 -2.29 -4.84 -27.18
CA ASN A 351 -1.92 -5.73 -28.28
C ASN A 351 -2.07 -7.22 -27.94
N GLY A 352 -2.45 -7.53 -26.69
CA GLY A 352 -2.66 -8.87 -26.15
C GLY A 352 -1.40 -9.64 -25.79
N ASP A 353 -0.23 -9.01 -25.81
CA ASP A 353 0.95 -9.62 -25.18
C ASP A 353 0.72 -9.75 -23.68
N VAL A 354 1.28 -10.81 -23.11
CA VAL A 354 1.11 -11.19 -21.72
C VAL A 354 2.42 -10.98 -20.98
N TYR A 355 2.37 -10.31 -19.84
CA TYR A 355 3.51 -10.03 -18.98
C TYR A 355 3.34 -10.73 -17.65
N ALA A 356 4.26 -11.64 -17.30
CA ALA A 356 4.16 -12.45 -16.09
C ALA A 356 5.41 -12.29 -15.22
N LEU A 357 5.19 -12.26 -13.89
CA LEU A 357 6.25 -12.29 -12.88
C LEU A 357 6.94 -13.65 -12.90
N GLN A 358 8.28 -13.67 -12.89
CA GLN A 358 9.07 -14.90 -12.84
C GLN A 358 9.76 -15.09 -11.49
N ALA A 359 9.89 -16.36 -11.08
CA ALA A 359 10.79 -16.78 -10.01
C ALA A 359 12.18 -17.04 -10.59
N ASN A 360 13.19 -16.90 -9.73
CA ASN A 360 14.53 -17.41 -10.00
C ASN A 360 15.14 -16.91 -11.33
N GLY A 361 15.39 -15.60 -11.46
CA GLY A 361 16.05 -15.01 -12.63
C GLY A 361 15.57 -13.58 -12.94
N PRO A 362 15.49 -13.20 -14.23
CA PRO A 362 14.74 -12.02 -14.69
C PRO A 362 13.40 -11.88 -13.96
N SER A 363 13.02 -10.64 -13.67
CA SER A 363 11.80 -10.37 -12.91
C SER A 363 10.53 -10.59 -13.74
N LEU A 364 10.58 -10.43 -15.06
CA LEU A 364 9.43 -10.54 -15.95
C LEU A 364 9.74 -11.36 -17.20
N VAL A 365 8.72 -12.02 -17.73
CA VAL A 365 8.66 -12.55 -19.10
C VAL A 365 7.52 -11.90 -19.87
N ALA A 366 7.75 -11.58 -21.15
CA ALA A 366 6.71 -11.22 -22.09
C ALA A 366 6.45 -12.37 -23.06
N ILE A 367 5.18 -12.71 -23.25
CA ILE A 367 4.70 -13.81 -24.08
C ILE A 367 3.74 -13.23 -25.12
N THR A 368 3.91 -13.57 -26.39
CA THR A 368 2.99 -13.15 -27.45
C THR A 368 1.64 -13.86 -27.33
N GLN A 369 0.61 -13.32 -27.98
CA GLN A 369 -0.70 -13.99 -28.07
C GLN A 369 -0.63 -15.42 -28.63
N THR A 370 0.40 -15.73 -29.43
CA THR A 370 0.62 -17.03 -30.06
C THR A 370 1.44 -18.00 -29.18
N GLY A 371 1.88 -17.57 -28.00
CA GLY A 371 2.61 -18.43 -27.07
C GLY A 371 4.12 -18.45 -27.31
N GLU A 372 4.71 -17.37 -27.86
CA GLU A 372 6.16 -17.25 -28.00
C GLU A 372 6.73 -16.32 -26.93
N VAL A 373 7.84 -16.69 -26.31
CA VAL A 373 8.58 -15.77 -25.42
C VAL A 373 9.19 -14.67 -26.27
N ARG A 374 8.72 -13.43 -26.08
CA ARG A 374 9.28 -12.26 -26.77
C ARG A 374 10.58 -11.80 -26.11
N TRP A 375 10.57 -11.69 -24.79
CA TRP A 375 11.73 -11.27 -24.01
C TRP A 375 11.59 -11.70 -22.54
N GLU A 376 12.73 -11.72 -21.85
CA GLU A 376 12.81 -11.69 -20.39
C GLU A 376 13.45 -10.36 -19.97
N SER A 377 13.06 -9.80 -18.83
CA SER A 377 13.47 -8.45 -18.44
C SER A 377 14.98 -8.33 -18.20
N ASP A 378 15.59 -7.25 -18.67
CA ASP A 378 16.96 -6.87 -18.33
C ASP A 378 16.96 -5.60 -17.46
N LEU A 379 17.33 -5.78 -16.18
CA LEU A 379 17.42 -4.73 -15.18
C LEU A 379 18.86 -4.47 -14.69
N ALA A 380 19.87 -5.08 -15.32
CA ALA A 380 21.25 -5.06 -14.82
C ALA A 380 21.82 -3.64 -14.70
N ALA A 381 21.56 -2.79 -15.70
CA ALA A 381 22.03 -1.40 -15.67
C ALA A 381 21.46 -0.60 -14.48
N LEU A 382 20.22 -0.88 -14.07
CA LEU A 382 19.59 -0.22 -12.93
C LEU A 382 20.12 -0.77 -11.59
N THR A 383 20.34 -2.09 -11.49
CA THR A 383 20.86 -2.69 -10.25
C THR A 383 22.31 -2.31 -10.01
N GLU A 384 23.16 -2.30 -11.04
CA GLU A 384 24.57 -1.88 -10.96
C GLU A 384 24.73 -0.40 -10.63
N ALA A 385 23.81 0.45 -11.09
CA ALA A 385 23.78 1.86 -10.69
C ALA A 385 23.35 2.06 -9.24
N ALA A 386 22.51 1.17 -8.70
CA ALA A 386 21.96 1.28 -7.34
C ALA A 386 22.84 0.64 -6.26
N LEU A 387 23.55 -0.45 -6.57
CA LEU A 387 24.29 -1.25 -5.61
C LEU A 387 25.67 -1.65 -6.13
N PRO A 388 26.71 -1.70 -5.27
CA PRO A 388 28.04 -2.09 -5.69
C PRO A 388 28.13 -3.60 -5.95
N SER A 389 28.88 -4.01 -6.96
CA SER A 389 29.26 -5.42 -7.14
C SER A 389 30.23 -5.89 -6.05
N GLN A 390 30.14 -7.16 -5.66
CA GLN A 390 30.95 -7.72 -4.57
C GLN A 390 31.60 -9.05 -5.00
N ARG A 391 32.83 -9.30 -4.53
CA ARG A 391 33.64 -10.46 -4.95
C ARG A 391 33.03 -11.83 -4.61
N LEU A 392 32.38 -11.95 -3.46
CA LEU A 392 31.77 -13.17 -2.91
C LEU A 392 30.33 -13.35 -3.38
N LEU A 393 29.57 -12.27 -3.49
CA LEU A 393 28.14 -12.29 -3.85
C LEU A 393 27.88 -12.10 -5.35
N GLY A 394 28.86 -11.65 -6.11
CA GLY A 394 28.70 -11.29 -7.51
C GLY A 394 28.02 -9.91 -7.71
N PRO A 395 27.44 -9.66 -8.89
CA PRO A 395 26.70 -8.44 -9.16
C PRO A 395 25.35 -8.42 -8.41
N PRO A 396 24.81 -7.23 -8.12
CA PRO A 396 23.47 -7.11 -7.54
C PRO A 396 22.40 -7.61 -8.51
N VAL A 397 21.32 -8.16 -7.96
CA VAL A 397 20.20 -8.73 -8.71
C VAL A 397 18.90 -7.98 -8.44
N ALA A 398 17.99 -8.02 -9.40
CA ALA A 398 16.60 -7.57 -9.24
C ALA A 398 15.69 -8.79 -9.06
N ILE A 399 14.99 -8.83 -7.94
CA ILE A 399 14.06 -9.91 -7.59
C ILE A 399 12.65 -9.38 -7.80
N GLY A 400 11.87 -10.07 -8.64
CA GLY A 400 10.45 -9.77 -8.82
C GLY A 400 9.70 -9.83 -7.50
N ASN A 401 8.96 -8.76 -7.18
CA ASN A 401 8.43 -8.49 -5.84
C ASN A 401 6.95 -8.05 -5.86
N GLY A 402 6.23 -8.39 -6.92
CA GLY A 402 4.83 -8.02 -7.09
C GLY A 402 4.38 -8.19 -8.53
N ASN A 403 3.07 -8.18 -8.76
CA ASN A 403 2.53 -8.43 -10.08
C ASN A 403 2.78 -7.23 -11.01
N PRO A 404 3.04 -7.44 -12.32
CA PRO A 404 3.19 -6.35 -13.27
C PRO A 404 1.87 -5.65 -13.55
N THR A 405 1.95 -4.37 -13.94
CA THR A 405 0.86 -3.54 -14.45
C THR A 405 1.30 -2.93 -15.79
N VAL A 406 0.48 -3.04 -16.83
CA VAL A 406 0.78 -2.43 -18.15
C VAL A 406 0.23 -1.02 -18.17
N VAL A 407 1.06 -0.06 -18.58
CA VAL A 407 0.70 1.36 -18.73
C VAL A 407 1.13 1.82 -20.11
N GLY A 408 0.19 1.87 -21.06
CA GLY A 408 0.51 2.17 -22.46
C GLY A 408 1.56 1.23 -23.05
N ASP A 409 2.72 1.77 -23.42
CA ASP A 409 3.90 1.05 -23.95
C ASP A 409 4.93 0.65 -22.88
N ARG A 410 4.55 0.76 -21.60
CA ARG A 410 5.39 0.43 -20.44
C ARG A 410 4.81 -0.70 -19.62
N VAL A 411 5.68 -1.41 -18.92
CA VAL A 411 5.31 -2.36 -17.86
C VAL A 411 5.92 -1.85 -16.56
N LEU A 412 5.08 -1.59 -15.56
CA LEU A 412 5.53 -1.28 -14.21
C LEU A 412 5.59 -2.56 -13.39
N VAL A 413 6.71 -2.79 -12.71
CA VAL A 413 6.93 -3.97 -11.87
C VAL A 413 7.61 -3.60 -10.56
N PRO A 414 7.05 -4.02 -9.41
CA PRO A 414 7.76 -3.93 -8.14
C PRO A 414 8.93 -4.93 -8.11
N VAL A 415 10.10 -4.45 -7.75
CA VAL A 415 11.31 -5.28 -7.62
C VAL A 415 12.06 -4.94 -6.34
N ALA A 416 12.70 -5.94 -5.75
CA ALA A 416 13.66 -5.77 -4.68
C ALA A 416 15.07 -5.94 -5.24
N TYR A 417 15.91 -4.93 -5.07
CA TYR A 417 17.33 -4.99 -5.42
C TYR A 417 18.13 -5.50 -4.23
N GLY A 418 19.10 -6.36 -4.51
CA GLY A 418 19.92 -6.95 -3.47
C GLY A 418 20.90 -7.96 -4.02
N TYR A 419 21.15 -9.01 -3.25
CA TYR A 419 22.04 -10.10 -3.62
C TYR A 419 21.36 -11.43 -3.36
N GLU A 420 21.98 -12.51 -3.82
CA GLU A 420 21.45 -13.84 -3.62
C GLU A 420 22.57 -14.86 -3.37
N THR A 421 22.32 -15.80 -2.46
CA THR A 421 23.23 -16.92 -2.18
C THR A 421 22.53 -18.27 -2.35
N THR A 422 23.29 -19.29 -2.76
CA THR A 422 22.76 -20.62 -3.10
C THR A 422 23.39 -21.79 -2.31
N LEU A 423 24.13 -21.54 -1.23
CA LEU A 423 24.96 -22.55 -0.55
C LEU A 423 24.21 -23.79 -0.02
N PHE A 424 22.92 -23.67 0.33
CA PHE A 424 22.05 -24.77 0.81
C PHE A 424 20.60 -24.66 0.33
N ARG A 425 20.15 -23.40 0.24
CA ARG A 425 18.91 -22.97 -0.39
C ARG A 425 19.16 -21.58 -0.98
N ARG A 426 18.30 -21.16 -1.90
CA ARG A 426 18.30 -19.78 -2.41
C ARG A 426 17.88 -18.85 -1.27
N ILE A 427 18.71 -17.88 -0.92
CA ILE A 427 18.39 -16.86 0.09
C ILE A 427 18.52 -15.49 -0.58
N PRO A 428 17.41 -14.74 -0.71
CA PRO A 428 17.45 -13.36 -1.18
C PRO A 428 17.93 -12.44 -0.05
N TRP A 429 18.77 -11.47 -0.39
CA TRP A 429 19.26 -10.44 0.51
C TRP A 429 18.76 -9.07 0.01
N PRO A 430 17.46 -8.74 0.20
CA PRO A 430 16.87 -7.49 -0.28
C PRO A 430 17.47 -6.30 0.45
N VAL A 431 17.88 -5.28 -0.30
CA VAL A 431 18.54 -4.07 0.22
C VAL A 431 17.68 -2.83 -0.01
N SER A 432 17.11 -2.71 -1.19
CA SER A 432 16.24 -1.60 -1.60
C SER A 432 15.10 -2.13 -2.48
N SER A 433 14.01 -1.39 -2.59
CA SER A 433 12.88 -1.79 -3.43
C SER A 433 12.33 -0.61 -4.21
N PHE A 434 11.85 -0.88 -5.42
CA PHE A 434 11.37 0.13 -6.36
C PHE A 434 10.19 -0.41 -7.17
N VAL A 435 9.32 0.49 -7.61
CA VAL A 435 8.51 0.28 -8.82
C VAL A 435 9.38 0.69 -10.01
N VAL A 436 9.68 -0.26 -10.89
CA VAL A 436 10.55 -0.05 -12.06
C VAL A 436 9.72 0.04 -13.34
N GLU A 437 10.08 1.01 -14.18
CA GLU A 437 9.53 1.16 -15.52
C GLU A 437 10.35 0.31 -16.51
N VAL A 438 9.67 -0.62 -17.19
CA VAL A 438 10.24 -1.51 -18.21
C VAL A 438 9.61 -1.21 -19.57
N ASP A 439 10.42 -1.15 -20.60
CA ASP A 439 9.94 -1.01 -21.98
C ASP A 439 9.19 -2.27 -22.43
N ALA A 440 7.91 -2.14 -22.80
CA ALA A 440 7.06 -3.30 -23.09
C ALA A 440 7.47 -4.06 -24.36
N ALA A 441 8.19 -3.41 -25.28
CA ALA A 441 8.64 -4.00 -26.53
C ALA A 441 9.94 -4.80 -26.38
N THR A 442 10.86 -4.32 -25.54
CA THR A 442 12.23 -4.85 -25.44
C THR A 442 12.56 -5.54 -24.12
N GLY A 443 11.79 -5.30 -23.05
CA GLY A 443 12.07 -5.84 -21.71
C GLY A 443 13.17 -5.10 -20.95
N ARG A 444 13.71 -4.01 -21.51
CA ARG A 444 14.78 -3.23 -20.87
C ARG A 444 14.22 -2.33 -19.76
N GLY A 445 14.84 -2.38 -18.59
CA GLY A 445 14.59 -1.42 -17.52
C GLY A 445 14.99 0.00 -17.92
N LEU A 446 14.07 0.95 -17.77
CA LEU A 446 14.28 2.34 -18.17
C LEU A 446 14.72 3.21 -16.98
N ARG A 447 14.02 3.08 -15.84
CA ARG A 447 14.32 3.83 -14.60
C ARG A 447 13.61 3.24 -13.39
N ASN A 448 14.14 3.57 -12.21
CA ASN A 448 13.45 3.40 -10.93
C ASN A 448 12.44 4.54 -10.78
N LEU A 449 11.15 4.25 -10.97
CA LEU A 449 10.11 5.28 -11.03
C LEU A 449 9.74 5.80 -9.63
N VAL A 450 9.57 4.88 -8.67
CA VAL A 450 9.25 5.19 -7.27
C VAL A 450 10.03 4.25 -6.35
N ALA A 451 10.65 4.79 -5.30
CA ALA A 451 11.29 3.99 -4.26
C ALA A 451 10.26 3.52 -3.23
N LEU A 452 10.30 2.24 -2.88
CA LEU A 452 9.44 1.61 -1.88
C LEU A 452 10.19 1.48 -0.55
N PRO A 453 9.55 1.76 0.60
CA PRO A 453 10.18 1.67 1.92
C PRO A 453 10.36 0.21 2.36
N ASP A 454 9.61 -0.71 1.76
CA ASP A 454 9.60 -2.14 2.03
C ASP A 454 9.29 -2.91 0.73
N ASP A 455 9.29 -4.24 0.79
CA ASP A 455 8.89 -5.09 -0.31
C ASP A 455 7.38 -5.02 -0.53
N SER A 456 6.97 -5.05 -1.82
CA SER A 456 5.55 -4.93 -2.15
C SER A 456 4.81 -6.24 -1.93
N THR A 457 5.41 -7.40 -2.29
CA THR A 457 4.82 -8.76 -2.35
C THR A 457 3.31 -8.81 -2.64
N GLY A 458 2.81 -7.84 -3.41
CA GLY A 458 1.39 -7.57 -3.55
C GLY A 458 1.15 -6.92 -4.90
N ILE A 459 0.12 -6.08 -4.97
CA ILE A 459 -0.27 -5.43 -6.22
C ILE A 459 0.00 -3.93 -6.13
N THR A 460 0.54 -3.41 -7.22
CA THR A 460 0.70 -1.97 -7.45
C THR A 460 -0.39 -1.50 -8.41
N ALA A 461 -1.31 -0.71 -7.88
CA ALA A 461 -2.35 -0.05 -8.65
C ALA A 461 -1.79 1.23 -9.29
N VAL A 462 -2.11 1.45 -10.56
CA VAL A 462 -1.77 2.68 -11.29
C VAL A 462 -3.06 3.36 -11.69
N LEU A 463 -3.23 4.62 -11.29
CA LEU A 463 -4.43 5.40 -11.56
C LEU A 463 -4.29 6.21 -12.84
N PRO A 464 -5.42 6.60 -13.48
CA PRO A 464 -5.39 7.36 -14.74
C PRO A 464 -4.61 8.68 -14.66
N ASP A 465 -4.55 9.30 -13.48
CA ASP A 465 -3.81 10.55 -13.27
C ASP A 465 -2.30 10.35 -13.07
N GLY A 466 -1.81 9.10 -13.13
CA GLY A 466 -0.41 8.74 -12.94
C GLY A 466 -0.04 8.39 -11.50
N SER A 467 -1.00 8.43 -10.57
CA SER A 467 -0.74 8.00 -9.18
C SER A 467 -0.44 6.51 -9.10
N ILE A 468 0.55 6.17 -8.29
CA ILE A 468 0.97 4.78 -8.05
C ILE A 468 0.66 4.45 -6.59
N VAL A 469 -0.11 3.40 -6.38
CA VAL A 469 -0.49 2.91 -5.06
C VAL A 469 0.06 1.51 -4.88
N SER A 470 1.04 1.37 -3.99
CA SER A 470 1.73 0.11 -3.73
C SER A 470 1.36 -0.47 -2.38
N SER A 471 0.93 -1.72 -2.40
CA SER A 471 0.78 -2.55 -1.20
C SER A 471 2.16 -2.94 -0.69
N LEU A 472 2.38 -2.97 0.62
CA LEU A 472 3.63 -3.39 1.25
C LEU A 472 3.39 -4.70 2.01
N GLY A 473 3.64 -5.81 1.34
CA GLY A 473 3.32 -7.16 1.80
C GLY A 473 4.32 -7.72 2.81
N THR A 474 5.58 -7.27 2.80
CA THR A 474 6.65 -7.63 3.75
C THR A 474 7.16 -9.07 3.67
N ALA A 475 6.82 -9.85 2.63
CA ALA A 475 7.11 -11.27 2.63
C ALA A 475 8.62 -11.55 2.52
N ILE A 476 9.32 -10.81 1.65
CA ILE A 476 10.76 -11.01 1.47
C ILE A 476 11.50 -10.46 2.71
N SER A 477 11.18 -9.24 3.13
CA SER A 477 11.87 -8.53 4.20
C SER A 477 11.67 -9.19 5.57
N SER A 478 10.44 -9.59 5.93
CA SER A 478 10.17 -10.29 7.19
C SER A 478 10.70 -11.73 7.19
N GLY A 479 10.78 -12.38 6.02
CA GLY A 479 11.33 -13.73 5.87
C GLY A 479 12.82 -13.82 6.18
N VAL A 480 13.59 -12.76 5.93
CA VAL A 480 15.04 -12.73 6.16
C VAL A 480 15.49 -11.80 7.28
N ALA A 481 14.58 -11.05 7.91
CA ALA A 481 14.89 -10.13 9.01
C ALA A 481 15.77 -10.76 10.12
N PRO A 482 15.54 -12.00 10.59
CA PRO A 482 16.40 -12.62 11.62
C PRO A 482 17.85 -12.84 11.18
N LEU A 483 18.12 -12.83 9.86
CA LEU A 483 19.44 -13.05 9.29
C LEU A 483 20.25 -11.74 9.16
N GLU A 484 19.76 -10.59 9.65
CA GLU A 484 20.44 -9.30 9.56
C GLU A 484 21.87 -9.32 10.13
N ARG A 485 22.14 -10.12 11.17
CA ARG A 485 23.50 -10.30 11.71
C ARG A 485 24.45 -10.97 10.71
N ILE A 486 23.97 -11.98 10.00
CA ILE A 486 24.73 -12.69 8.97
C ILE A 486 24.92 -11.78 7.76
N ALA A 487 23.84 -11.12 7.33
CA ALA A 487 23.86 -10.18 6.22
C ALA A 487 24.85 -9.04 6.45
N ARG A 488 25.01 -8.52 7.67
CA ARG A 488 26.01 -7.48 7.99
C ARG A 488 27.45 -7.89 7.74
N TRP A 489 27.77 -9.19 7.86
CA TRP A 489 29.10 -9.71 7.56
C TRP A 489 29.29 -9.96 6.06
N LEU A 490 28.20 -10.30 5.37
CA LEU A 490 28.20 -10.73 3.98
C LEU A 490 28.07 -9.56 2.97
N LEU A 491 27.24 -8.57 3.30
CA LEU A 491 26.91 -7.43 2.44
C LEU A 491 28.04 -6.38 2.44
N PRO A 492 28.13 -5.55 1.39
CA PRO A 492 29.09 -4.44 1.33
C PRO A 492 28.96 -3.47 2.50
N GLU A 493 30.03 -2.74 2.79
CA GLU A 493 30.02 -1.72 3.85
C GLU A 493 28.94 -0.66 3.59
N GLY A 494 28.23 -0.24 4.65
CA GLY A 494 27.10 0.68 4.56
C GLY A 494 25.79 0.08 4.01
N VAL A 495 25.84 -1.10 3.37
CA VAL A 495 24.66 -1.78 2.83
C VAL A 495 23.95 -2.57 3.94
N ARG A 496 22.63 -2.46 3.99
CA ARG A 496 21.78 -3.11 5.01
C ARG A 496 20.56 -3.72 4.35
N LEU A 497 20.04 -4.79 4.95
CA LEU A 497 18.79 -5.38 4.49
C LEU A 497 17.62 -4.40 4.65
N LEU A 498 16.65 -4.54 3.75
CA LEU A 498 15.33 -3.94 3.86
C LEU A 498 14.65 -4.44 5.14
N ARG A 499 13.95 -3.56 5.87
CA ARG A 499 13.20 -3.94 7.06
C ARG A 499 11.72 -4.12 6.72
N PRO A 500 11.04 -5.08 7.36
CA PRO A 500 9.60 -5.18 7.25
C PRO A 500 8.94 -4.00 7.96
N ILE A 501 8.25 -3.16 7.19
CA ILE A 501 7.48 -2.01 7.62
C ILE A 501 6.00 -2.29 7.40
N GLY A 502 5.62 -2.83 6.24
CA GLY A 502 4.22 -3.04 5.86
C GLY A 502 3.45 -1.77 5.54
N GLY A 503 2.17 -1.93 5.23
CA GLY A 503 1.20 -0.89 4.97
C GLY A 503 0.97 -0.61 3.49
N ILE A 504 0.72 0.65 3.17
CA ILE A 504 0.61 1.13 1.79
C ILE A 504 1.56 2.30 1.56
N GLN A 505 1.95 2.49 0.30
CA GLN A 505 2.55 3.71 -0.20
C GLN A 505 1.67 4.28 -1.32
N VAL A 506 1.45 5.59 -1.29
CA VAL A 506 0.85 6.32 -2.42
C VAL A 506 1.85 7.35 -2.93
N ALA A 507 2.13 7.30 -4.22
CA ALA A 507 2.99 8.21 -4.95
C ALA A 507 2.17 9.01 -5.95
N ARG A 508 1.99 10.30 -5.68
CA ARG A 508 1.22 11.25 -6.50
C ARG A 508 2.16 11.96 -7.47
N PRO A 509 1.88 11.99 -8.77
CA PRO A 509 2.78 12.61 -9.74
C PRO A 509 2.88 14.11 -9.52
N LEU A 510 4.10 14.63 -9.51
CA LEU A 510 4.35 16.06 -9.52
C LEU A 510 4.46 16.53 -10.97
N VAL A 511 3.54 17.42 -11.38
CA VAL A 511 3.48 17.98 -12.72
C VAL A 511 3.29 19.50 -12.68
N GLY A 512 3.63 20.17 -13.78
CA GLY A 512 3.41 21.61 -13.92
C GLY A 512 4.06 22.43 -12.81
N GLU A 513 3.26 23.30 -12.18
CA GLU A 513 3.73 24.21 -11.13
C GLU A 513 4.29 23.48 -9.90
N ALA A 514 3.69 22.36 -9.48
CA ALA A 514 4.17 21.62 -8.30
C ALA A 514 5.58 21.04 -8.54
N LEU A 515 5.85 20.57 -9.76
CA LEU A 515 7.18 20.09 -10.13
C LEU A 515 8.20 21.24 -10.21
N ALA A 516 7.79 22.39 -10.77
CA ALA A 516 8.62 23.59 -10.80
C ALA A 516 8.98 24.07 -9.39
N GLN A 517 7.99 24.12 -8.49
CA GLN A 517 8.19 24.46 -7.07
C GLN A 517 9.16 23.49 -6.39
N ARG A 518 9.03 22.17 -6.61
CA ARG A 518 9.98 21.19 -6.06
C ARG A 518 11.40 21.43 -6.56
N ARG A 519 11.61 21.64 -7.86
CA ARG A 519 12.93 21.93 -8.43
C ARG A 519 13.52 23.23 -7.88
N GLU A 520 12.71 24.27 -7.68
CA GLU A 520 13.13 25.50 -7.03
C GLU A 520 13.57 25.27 -5.58
N LEU A 521 12.82 24.47 -4.81
CA LEU A 521 13.20 24.07 -3.45
C LEU A 521 14.50 23.27 -3.44
N GLU A 522 14.67 22.30 -4.35
CA GLU A 522 15.90 21.52 -4.50
C GLU A 522 17.11 22.43 -4.75
N LEU A 523 16.99 23.39 -5.66
CA LEU A 523 18.03 24.37 -5.95
C LEU A 523 18.30 25.28 -4.74
N ALA A 524 17.25 25.77 -4.07
CA ALA A 524 17.38 26.63 -2.90
C ALA A 524 18.13 25.93 -1.75
N LEU A 525 17.85 24.64 -1.53
CA LEU A 525 18.48 23.83 -0.49
C LEU A 525 19.86 23.29 -0.87
N ALA A 526 20.17 23.16 -2.17
CA ALA A 526 21.48 22.71 -2.64
C ALA A 526 22.64 23.62 -2.21
N SER A 527 22.36 24.89 -1.94
CA SER A 527 23.35 25.89 -1.51
C SER A 527 23.67 25.88 0.00
N ARG A 528 23.02 25.00 0.78
CA ARG A 528 23.28 24.89 2.23
C ARG A 528 24.65 24.27 2.54
N ALA A 529 25.15 24.55 3.74
CA ALA A 529 26.40 23.99 4.25
C ALA A 529 26.43 22.46 4.12
N ALA A 530 27.59 21.90 3.76
CA ALA A 530 27.74 20.46 3.49
C ALA A 530 27.29 19.57 4.66
N GLY A 531 27.60 19.97 5.90
CA GLY A 531 27.16 19.24 7.10
C GLY A 531 25.66 19.26 7.33
N ASP A 532 24.95 20.29 6.87
CA ASP A 532 23.49 20.33 6.92
C ASP A 532 22.86 19.49 5.82
N ARG A 533 23.42 19.56 4.60
CA ARG A 533 23.01 18.71 3.48
C ARG A 533 23.19 17.23 3.78
N ALA A 534 24.24 16.85 4.50
CA ALA A 534 24.43 15.48 4.96
C ALA A 534 23.26 14.98 5.84
N ARG A 535 22.57 15.87 6.55
CA ARG A 535 21.40 15.53 7.38
C ARG A 535 20.08 15.50 6.60
N ASP A 536 20.04 16.01 5.37
CA ASP A 536 18.81 16.06 4.55
C ASP A 536 18.31 14.67 4.18
N ALA A 537 19.20 13.69 4.03
CA ALA A 537 18.81 12.30 3.77
C ALA A 537 17.89 11.74 4.86
N GLN A 538 18.20 12.02 6.14
CA GLN A 538 17.39 11.59 7.28
C GLN A 538 16.23 12.55 7.59
N ARG A 539 16.37 13.85 7.30
CA ARG A 539 15.38 14.86 7.68
C ARG A 539 14.37 15.19 6.58
N ARG A 540 14.62 14.77 5.34
CA ARG A 540 13.71 14.85 4.19
C ARG A 540 13.01 16.21 4.07
N PRO A 541 13.76 17.34 4.08
CA PRO A 541 13.19 18.68 4.26
C PRO A 541 12.16 19.03 3.18
N ILE A 542 12.39 18.67 1.93
CA ILE A 542 11.49 18.98 0.81
C ILE A 542 10.15 18.27 1.00
N ASP A 543 10.19 16.98 1.31
CA ASP A 543 8.99 16.18 1.51
C ASP A 543 8.21 16.64 2.76
N VAL A 544 8.92 17.07 3.82
CA VAL A 544 8.32 17.69 5.01
C VAL A 544 7.65 19.03 4.67
N LEU A 545 8.31 19.90 3.89
CA LEU A 545 7.74 21.18 3.43
C LEU A 545 6.49 20.98 2.57
N GLU A 546 6.54 20.03 1.64
CA GLU A 546 5.41 19.67 0.78
C GLU A 546 4.23 19.13 1.60
N LEU A 547 4.48 18.25 2.58
CA LEU A 547 3.46 17.74 3.48
C LEU A 547 2.87 18.88 4.32
N ALA A 548 3.69 19.82 4.77
CA ALA A 548 3.25 21.01 5.50
C ALA A 548 2.49 22.01 4.62
N GLY A 549 2.64 21.94 3.29
CA GLY A 549 2.13 22.95 2.37
C GLY A 549 2.87 24.28 2.45
N VAL A 550 4.16 24.26 2.86
CA VAL A 550 5.00 25.45 2.94
C VAL A 550 5.69 25.69 1.60
N GLY A 551 5.48 26.88 1.05
CA GLY A 551 6.15 27.34 -0.18
C GLY A 551 6.38 28.86 -0.17
N ARG A 552 6.71 29.41 -1.34
CA ARG A 552 6.99 30.85 -1.51
C ARG A 552 5.86 31.71 -0.94
N GLY A 553 6.22 32.78 -0.22
CA GLY A 553 5.27 33.71 0.38
C GLY A 553 4.64 33.25 1.69
N SER A 554 4.83 31.99 2.11
CA SER A 554 4.23 31.49 3.35
C SER A 554 4.78 32.23 4.58
N ARG A 555 3.94 32.36 5.61
CA ARG A 555 4.31 32.88 6.92
C ARG A 555 4.38 31.71 7.89
N VAL A 556 5.58 31.39 8.37
CA VAL A 556 5.85 30.21 9.20
C VAL A 556 6.47 30.59 10.54
N ALA A 557 6.18 29.84 11.60
CA ALA A 557 6.96 29.88 12.84
C ALA A 557 7.69 28.56 13.07
N ASP A 558 8.98 28.62 13.38
CA ASP A 558 9.77 27.51 13.91
C ASP A 558 9.95 27.76 15.41
N LEU A 559 9.10 27.11 16.22
CA LEU A 559 9.12 27.28 17.68
C LEU A 559 10.20 26.38 18.28
N MET A 560 10.97 26.94 19.21
CA MET A 560 12.15 26.30 19.79
C MET A 560 13.13 25.80 18.74
N THR A 561 13.45 26.67 17.78
CA THR A 561 14.28 26.41 16.59
C THR A 561 15.70 25.90 16.90
N GLY A 562 16.18 26.10 18.13
CA GLY A 562 17.53 25.72 18.55
C GLY A 562 18.57 26.46 17.71
N SER A 563 19.44 25.71 17.02
CA SER A 563 20.49 26.26 16.14
C SER A 563 20.02 26.56 14.71
N GLY A 564 18.72 26.42 14.40
CA GLY A 564 18.12 26.96 13.19
C GLY A 564 18.12 26.05 11.96
N TRP A 565 18.24 24.73 12.12
CA TRP A 565 18.26 23.83 10.95
C TRP A 565 16.96 23.90 10.15
N TYR A 566 15.78 23.82 10.82
CA TYR A 566 14.49 23.95 10.14
C TYR A 566 14.20 25.40 9.76
N ALA A 567 14.51 26.36 10.63
CA ALA A 567 14.38 27.78 10.33
C ALA A 567 15.07 28.21 9.02
N GLU A 568 16.29 27.72 8.74
CA GLU A 568 16.95 27.99 7.46
C GLU A 568 16.23 27.32 6.27
N VAL A 569 15.80 26.06 6.42
CA VAL A 569 15.03 25.34 5.38
C VAL A 569 13.74 26.09 5.06
N LEU A 570 13.01 26.50 6.09
CA LEU A 570 11.78 27.29 5.98
C LEU A 570 12.04 28.63 5.31
N ALA A 571 13.07 29.37 5.75
CA ALA A 571 13.37 30.69 5.20
C ALA A 571 13.76 30.65 3.72
N ARG A 572 14.46 29.59 3.29
CA ARG A 572 14.75 29.33 1.88
C ARG A 572 13.49 28.96 1.08
N ALA A 573 12.60 28.17 1.68
CA ALA A 573 11.35 27.74 1.03
C ALA A 573 10.37 28.90 0.81
N VAL A 574 10.21 29.78 1.80
CA VAL A 574 9.27 30.90 1.71
C VAL A 574 9.79 32.06 0.86
N GLY A 575 11.11 32.15 0.67
CA GLY A 575 11.73 33.20 -0.14
C GLY A 575 11.52 34.61 0.43
N SER A 576 11.90 35.63 -0.35
CA SER A 576 11.86 37.05 0.07
C SER A 576 10.47 37.59 0.36
N ASP A 577 9.43 36.98 -0.22
CA ASP A 577 8.04 37.42 -0.10
C ASP A 577 7.33 36.78 1.11
N GLY A 578 8.00 35.83 1.76
CA GLY A 578 7.49 35.13 2.94
C GLY A 578 8.05 35.65 4.25
N PHE A 579 7.79 34.90 5.32
CA PHE A 579 8.25 35.26 6.66
C PHE A 579 8.45 34.01 7.53
N VAL A 580 9.54 33.96 8.30
CA VAL A 580 9.83 32.91 9.28
C VAL A 580 10.10 33.54 10.65
N LEU A 581 9.31 33.19 11.66
CA LEU A 581 9.66 33.45 13.06
C LEU A 581 10.53 32.31 13.57
N ALA A 582 11.78 32.58 13.93
CA ALA A 582 12.69 31.60 14.52
C ALA A 582 12.76 31.84 16.03
N GLN A 583 11.88 31.18 16.79
CA GLN A 583 11.71 31.45 18.22
C GLN A 583 12.55 30.49 19.07
N ASN A 584 13.21 31.03 20.09
CA ASN A 584 13.83 30.29 21.19
C ASN A 584 13.40 30.91 22.53
N ASN A 585 13.45 30.15 23.62
CA ASN A 585 13.38 30.73 24.97
C ASN A 585 14.77 31.17 25.47
N ALA A 586 14.85 31.79 26.66
CA ALA A 586 16.12 32.31 27.18
C ALA A 586 17.21 31.23 27.31
N ILE A 587 16.84 30.01 27.75
CA ILE A 587 17.77 28.90 27.92
C ILE A 587 18.31 28.40 26.57
N SER A 588 17.43 28.19 25.60
CA SER A 588 17.82 27.76 24.26
C SER A 588 18.64 28.84 23.55
N ALA A 589 18.27 30.12 23.69
CA ALA A 589 19.03 31.24 23.13
C ALA A 589 20.44 31.34 23.72
N ALA A 590 20.61 31.12 25.03
CA ALA A 590 21.93 31.09 25.66
C ALA A 590 22.82 29.93 25.12
N ARG A 591 22.22 28.80 24.76
CA ARG A 591 22.96 27.61 24.24
C ARG A 591 23.19 27.64 22.73
N HIS A 592 22.23 28.14 21.97
CA HIS A 592 22.16 27.97 20.51
C HIS A 592 22.02 29.28 19.74
N GLY A 593 21.76 30.41 20.40
CA GLY A 593 21.49 31.70 19.77
C GLY A 593 22.65 32.21 18.90
N GLU A 594 23.89 32.00 19.33
CA GLU A 594 25.07 32.35 18.53
C GLU A 594 25.18 31.50 17.27
N ALA A 595 24.96 30.18 17.39
CA ALA A 595 24.95 29.28 16.24
C ALA A 595 23.83 29.61 15.25
N LEU A 596 22.64 29.99 15.76
CA LEU A 596 21.54 30.48 14.95
C LEU A 596 21.94 31.77 14.23
N ARG A 597 22.45 32.78 14.93
CA ARG A 597 22.87 34.06 14.36
C ARG A 597 23.88 33.87 13.22
N VAL A 598 24.95 33.10 13.48
CA VAL A 598 25.99 32.79 12.48
C VAL A 598 25.40 32.09 11.25
N ARG A 599 24.49 31.12 11.45
CA ARG A 599 23.79 30.45 10.35
C ARG A 599 22.99 31.42 9.49
N LEU A 600 22.20 32.29 10.12
CA LEU A 600 21.31 33.21 9.41
C LEU A 600 22.11 34.28 8.65
N GLU A 601 23.21 34.78 9.23
CA GLU A 601 24.13 35.71 8.57
C GLU A 601 24.82 35.07 7.35
N ALA A 602 25.34 33.85 7.52
CA ALA A 602 26.01 33.13 6.44
C ALA A 602 25.07 32.78 5.27
N ALA A 603 23.80 32.51 5.56
CA ALA A 603 22.79 32.20 4.55
C ALA A 603 22.22 33.46 3.87
N ALA A 604 22.45 34.65 4.43
CA ALA A 604 21.93 35.94 3.93
C ALA A 604 20.41 35.93 3.68
N LEU A 605 19.63 35.41 4.64
CA LEU A 605 18.18 35.22 4.50
C LEU A 605 17.41 36.41 5.09
N PRO A 606 16.74 37.25 4.27
CA PRO A 606 16.01 38.42 4.78
C PRO A 606 14.64 38.07 5.37
N ALA A 607 14.10 36.89 5.06
CA ALA A 607 12.74 36.50 5.42
C ALA A 607 12.61 35.92 6.83
N ILE A 608 13.67 35.92 7.65
CA ILE A 608 13.70 35.26 8.96
C ILE A 608 13.97 36.25 10.10
N GLU A 609 13.16 36.15 11.15
CA GLU A 609 13.26 36.97 12.36
C GLU A 609 13.53 36.07 13.57
N PRO A 610 14.74 36.09 14.15
CA PRO A 610 15.02 35.40 15.40
C PRO A 610 14.42 36.17 16.58
N VAL A 611 13.70 35.47 17.46
CA VAL A 611 13.13 36.08 18.68
C VAL A 611 13.41 35.22 19.92
N VAL A 612 13.64 35.89 21.05
CA VAL A 612 13.74 35.24 22.37
C VAL A 612 12.46 35.52 23.17
N ARG A 613 11.61 34.50 23.34
CA ARG A 613 10.33 34.56 24.06
C ARG A 613 10.10 33.25 24.82
N GLU A 614 9.48 33.32 25.99
CA GLU A 614 9.10 32.12 26.75
C GLU A 614 7.84 31.47 26.16
N LEU A 615 7.60 30.18 26.46
CA LEU A 615 6.51 29.41 25.88
C LEU A 615 5.11 29.86 26.34
N ASP A 616 5.02 30.47 27.52
CA ASP A 616 3.80 31.04 28.10
C ASP A 616 3.52 32.48 27.63
N ASP A 617 4.48 33.15 27.00
CA ASP A 617 4.37 34.51 26.43
C ASP A 617 5.00 34.60 25.02
N LEU A 618 4.59 33.71 24.11
CA LEU A 618 5.13 33.66 22.75
C LEU A 618 4.76 34.88 21.88
N ALA A 619 3.69 35.60 22.25
CA ALA A 619 3.17 36.76 21.51
C ALA A 619 2.98 36.51 19.99
N LEU A 620 2.53 35.31 19.59
CA LEU A 620 2.38 34.90 18.18
C LEU A 620 1.34 35.73 17.40
N GLY A 621 0.46 36.45 18.10
CA GLY A 621 -0.71 37.11 17.50
C GLY A 621 -1.81 36.11 17.13
N ARG A 622 -2.80 36.57 16.39
CA ARG A 622 -3.92 35.75 15.89
C ARG A 622 -3.86 35.68 14.38
N GLU A 623 -4.12 34.50 13.82
CA GLU A 623 -4.27 34.28 12.37
C GLU A 623 -3.14 34.89 11.53
N ARG A 624 -1.90 34.69 11.99
CA ARG A 624 -0.68 35.28 11.42
C ARG A 624 0.11 34.30 10.55
N PHE A 625 -0.04 33.00 10.79
CA PHE A 625 0.83 31.96 10.23
C PHE A 625 0.04 30.93 9.42
N ASP A 626 0.59 30.56 8.27
CA ASP A 626 0.11 29.45 7.43
C ASP A 626 0.54 28.11 8.00
N ALA A 627 1.74 28.06 8.61
CA ALA A 627 2.26 26.88 9.29
C ALA A 627 3.02 27.24 10.56
N ILE A 628 2.99 26.35 11.55
CA ILE A 628 3.81 26.42 12.77
C ILE A 628 4.48 25.06 12.95
N PHE A 629 5.78 25.04 13.20
CA PHE A 629 6.60 23.86 13.38
C PHE A 629 7.04 23.72 14.84
N LEU A 630 6.95 22.50 15.35
CA LEU A 630 7.59 22.03 16.58
C LEU A 630 8.44 20.81 16.23
N GLY A 631 9.73 21.05 15.97
CA GLY A 631 10.67 20.02 15.53
C GLY A 631 11.60 19.56 16.65
N LEU A 632 11.45 18.30 17.07
CA LEU A 632 12.23 17.63 18.11
C LEU A 632 12.20 18.38 19.45
N PHE A 633 11.02 18.87 19.84
CA PHE A 633 10.86 19.69 21.04
C PHE A 633 9.59 19.40 21.86
N TYR A 634 8.52 18.84 21.27
CA TYR A 634 7.26 18.71 22.03
C TYR A 634 7.44 17.84 23.29
N HIS A 635 8.27 16.80 23.22
CA HIS A 635 8.64 16.01 24.40
C HIS A 635 9.28 16.85 25.53
N ASP A 636 10.08 17.87 25.22
CA ASP A 636 10.77 18.68 26.25
C ASP A 636 9.79 19.48 27.11
N THR A 637 8.61 19.81 26.57
CA THR A 637 7.57 20.53 27.31
C THR A 637 7.08 19.78 28.55
N VAL A 638 7.30 18.46 28.63
CA VAL A 638 6.93 17.63 29.79
C VAL A 638 7.83 17.95 30.99
N TRP A 639 9.14 17.81 30.85
CA TRP A 639 10.07 18.04 31.98
C TRP A 639 10.27 19.53 32.28
N MET A 640 10.02 20.40 31.30
CA MET A 640 9.94 21.85 31.52
C MET A 640 8.71 22.26 32.33
N GLY A 641 7.74 21.36 32.54
CA GLY A 641 6.50 21.68 33.25
C GLY A 641 5.64 22.72 32.53
N ALA A 642 5.73 22.80 31.20
CA ALA A 642 4.99 23.79 30.43
C ALA A 642 3.48 23.46 30.39
N ASP A 643 2.63 24.48 30.38
CA ASP A 643 1.20 24.32 30.09
C ASP A 643 1.02 24.02 28.59
N ARG A 644 1.13 22.74 28.23
CA ARG A 644 0.96 22.26 26.84
C ARG A 644 -0.39 22.60 26.26
N SER A 645 -1.43 22.62 27.10
CA SER A 645 -2.79 22.95 26.68
C SER A 645 -2.90 24.43 26.27
N ALA A 646 -2.31 25.34 27.06
CA ALA A 646 -2.23 26.75 26.70
C ALA A 646 -1.34 26.99 25.47
N LEU A 647 -0.18 26.32 25.38
CA LEU A 647 0.71 26.39 24.22
C LEU A 647 -0.01 26.00 22.93
N LEU A 648 -0.68 24.84 22.91
CA LEU A 648 -1.40 24.36 21.72
C LEU A 648 -2.58 25.26 21.35
N ARG A 649 -3.29 25.86 22.33
CA ARG A 649 -4.34 26.86 22.06
C ARG A 649 -3.76 28.14 21.46
N ALA A 650 -2.62 28.63 21.96
CA ALA A 650 -1.94 29.80 21.41
C ALA A 650 -1.49 29.54 19.96
N ILE A 651 -0.94 28.36 19.68
CA ILE A 651 -0.59 27.90 18.33
C ILE A 651 -1.84 27.88 17.44
N ARG A 652 -2.93 27.24 17.87
CA ARG A 652 -4.19 27.20 17.12
C ARG A 652 -4.69 28.61 16.80
N ASP A 653 -4.67 29.52 17.76
CA ASP A 653 -5.19 30.88 17.56
C ASP A 653 -4.31 31.71 16.61
N ALA A 654 -2.99 31.45 16.61
CA ALA A 654 -2.03 32.08 15.72
C ALA A 654 -2.09 31.57 14.27
N LEU A 655 -2.60 30.35 14.03
CA LEU A 655 -2.80 29.82 12.69
C LEU A 655 -3.97 30.52 11.98
N VAL A 656 -3.81 30.80 10.69
CA VAL A 656 -4.95 31.18 9.83
C VAL A 656 -5.95 30.02 9.72
N PRO A 657 -7.24 30.27 9.40
CA PRO A 657 -8.16 29.19 9.06
C PRO A 657 -7.59 28.30 7.95
N GLY A 658 -7.50 26.99 8.18
CA GLY A 658 -6.85 26.04 7.26
C GLY A 658 -5.31 25.94 7.40
N GLY A 659 -4.69 26.81 8.21
CA GLY A 659 -3.28 26.73 8.56
C GLY A 659 -2.95 25.50 9.40
N VAL A 660 -1.67 25.12 9.43
CA VAL A 660 -1.23 23.81 9.94
C VAL A 660 -0.23 23.89 11.09
N LEU A 661 -0.38 22.98 12.04
CA LEU A 661 0.68 22.64 13.00
C LEU A 661 1.39 21.38 12.51
N VAL A 662 2.72 21.46 12.38
CA VAL A 662 3.59 20.33 12.09
C VAL A 662 4.37 19.96 13.35
N VAL A 663 4.21 18.73 13.82
CA VAL A 663 4.99 18.18 14.92
C VAL A 663 5.87 17.06 14.41
N ILE A 664 7.18 17.17 14.65
CA ILE A 664 8.15 16.13 14.36
C ILE A 664 8.81 15.79 15.68
N ASP A 665 8.74 14.54 16.13
CA ASP A 665 9.38 14.17 17.39
C ASP A 665 9.88 12.73 17.42
N HIS A 666 10.74 12.44 18.40
CA HIS A 666 11.28 11.12 18.65
C HIS A 666 10.20 10.18 19.17
N ALA A 667 9.95 9.11 18.41
CA ALA A 667 8.92 8.15 18.73
C ALA A 667 9.33 7.31 19.94
N ALA A 668 8.48 7.26 20.96
CA ALA A 668 8.59 6.30 22.06
C ALA A 668 7.94 4.95 21.72
N THR A 669 8.17 3.96 22.59
CA THR A 669 7.44 2.70 22.55
C THR A 669 5.94 2.98 22.70
N PRO A 670 5.05 2.41 21.86
CA PRO A 670 3.61 2.62 21.99
C PRO A 670 3.09 2.25 23.38
N GLY A 671 2.17 3.05 23.93
CA GLY A 671 1.61 2.88 25.27
C GLY A 671 2.51 3.37 26.40
N SER A 672 3.65 4.00 26.10
CA SER A 672 4.54 4.58 27.12
C SER A 672 4.02 5.91 27.68
N GLY A 673 3.11 6.59 26.97
CA GLY A 673 2.66 7.92 27.33
C GLY A 673 3.84 8.90 27.43
N VAL A 674 4.06 9.47 28.61
CA VAL A 674 5.18 10.39 28.89
C VAL A 674 6.32 9.75 29.70
N ARG A 675 6.22 8.45 30.01
CA ARG A 675 7.19 7.75 30.88
C ARG A 675 8.63 7.84 30.40
N ASP A 676 8.82 7.76 29.07
CA ASP A 676 10.15 7.63 28.46
C ASP A 676 10.76 8.99 28.07
N VAL A 677 10.09 10.10 28.41
CA VAL A 677 10.54 11.45 28.05
C VAL A 677 11.84 11.81 28.76
N GLU A 678 11.91 11.69 30.08
CA GLU A 678 13.10 12.10 30.83
C GLU A 678 14.29 11.16 30.59
N SER A 679 14.03 9.86 30.53
CA SER A 679 15.09 8.84 30.44
C SER A 679 15.62 8.67 29.02
N LEU A 680 14.74 8.70 28.01
CA LEU A 680 15.10 8.40 26.62
C LEU A 680 14.99 9.61 25.68
N HIS A 681 14.38 10.72 26.11
CA HIS A 681 14.02 11.87 25.26
C HIS A 681 13.09 11.45 24.10
N ARG A 682 12.04 10.70 24.44
CA ARG A 682 11.04 10.20 23.50
C ARG A 682 9.64 10.40 24.06
N ILE A 683 8.67 10.67 23.19
CA ILE A 683 7.26 10.79 23.58
C ILE A 683 6.39 9.84 22.77
N ASP A 684 5.35 9.31 23.40
CA ASP A 684 4.34 8.53 22.71
C ASP A 684 3.51 9.44 21.79
N VAL A 685 3.41 9.05 20.53
CA VAL A 685 2.72 9.82 19.49
C VAL A 685 1.25 10.07 19.85
N GLU A 686 0.60 9.13 20.56
CA GLU A 686 -0.79 9.24 20.96
C GLU A 686 -1.03 10.36 22.00
N VAL A 687 -0.01 10.72 22.79
CA VAL A 687 -0.08 11.88 23.70
C VAL A 687 -0.24 13.16 22.88
N VAL A 688 0.59 13.34 21.85
CA VAL A 688 0.58 14.53 21.00
C VAL A 688 -0.74 14.65 20.24
N LYS A 689 -1.22 13.54 19.65
CA LYS A 689 -2.49 13.50 18.92
C LYS A 689 -3.67 13.92 19.80
N ARG A 690 -3.77 13.34 21.00
CA ARG A 690 -4.84 13.63 21.96
C ARG A 690 -4.79 15.09 22.41
N GLU A 691 -3.64 15.57 22.87
CA GLU A 691 -3.52 16.93 23.41
C GLU A 691 -3.77 18.00 22.31
N ALA A 692 -3.33 17.76 21.07
CA ALA A 692 -3.64 18.63 19.94
C ALA A 692 -5.14 18.64 19.60
N ALA A 693 -5.80 17.48 19.63
CA ALA A 693 -7.24 17.37 19.42
C ALA A 693 -8.05 18.13 20.48
N GLU A 694 -7.68 17.98 21.75
CA GLU A 694 -8.28 18.72 22.89
C GLU A 694 -8.09 20.23 22.74
N ALA A 695 -6.98 20.67 22.13
CA ALA A 695 -6.76 22.08 21.81
C ALA A 695 -7.59 22.58 20.63
N GLY A 696 -8.35 21.73 19.92
CA GLY A 696 -9.18 22.08 18.77
C GLY A 696 -8.45 22.05 17.42
N LEU A 697 -7.31 21.36 17.34
CA LEU A 697 -6.61 21.08 16.10
C LEU A 697 -7.02 19.69 15.58
N ARG A 698 -7.29 19.58 14.29
CA ARG A 698 -7.70 18.30 13.69
C ARG A 698 -6.50 17.60 13.06
N LEU A 699 -6.21 16.35 13.47
CA LEU A 699 -5.23 15.53 12.78
C LEU A 699 -5.69 15.32 11.33
N THR A 700 -4.81 15.61 10.38
CA THR A 700 -5.09 15.40 8.95
C THR A 700 -4.17 14.38 8.33
N HIS A 701 -2.92 14.29 8.79
CA HIS A 701 -1.93 13.34 8.30
C HIS A 701 -1.05 12.87 9.45
N GLU A 702 -0.76 11.58 9.43
CA GLU A 702 0.31 10.95 10.18
C GLU A 702 1.18 10.24 9.15
N SER A 703 2.46 10.61 9.10
CA SER A 703 3.36 10.14 8.04
C SER A 703 4.54 9.40 8.63
N SER A 704 4.88 8.26 8.02
CA SER A 704 6.10 7.51 8.32
C SER A 704 7.32 8.03 7.54
N LEU A 705 7.22 9.19 6.88
CA LEU A 705 8.30 9.81 6.09
C LEU A 705 9.64 9.91 6.84
N LEU A 706 9.60 10.13 8.16
CA LEU A 706 10.77 10.24 9.02
C LEU A 706 10.97 9.03 9.94
N ALA A 707 10.18 7.98 9.74
CA ALA A 707 10.28 6.77 10.53
C ALA A 707 11.61 6.08 10.25
N ASN A 708 12.25 5.58 11.30
CA ASN A 708 13.40 4.71 11.20
C ASN A 708 13.06 3.38 11.84
N PRO A 709 12.66 2.36 11.05
CA PRO A 709 12.39 1.04 11.60
C PRO A 709 13.65 0.40 12.21
N ARG A 710 14.86 0.99 12.05
CA ARG A 710 16.10 0.54 12.68
C ARG A 710 16.23 0.85 14.15
N ASP A 711 15.54 1.87 14.61
CA ASP A 711 15.54 2.28 16.00
C ASP A 711 14.39 1.58 16.75
N ASP A 712 14.75 0.70 17.68
CA ASP A 712 13.83 -0.06 18.52
C ASP A 712 13.15 0.77 19.62
N ARG A 713 13.48 2.07 19.69
CA ARG A 713 12.93 3.06 20.64
C ARG A 713 13.26 2.80 22.11
N THR A 714 14.20 1.89 22.40
CA THR A 714 14.61 1.55 23.76
C THR A 714 15.82 2.34 24.26
N ARG A 715 16.54 3.01 23.35
CA ARG A 715 17.74 3.80 23.65
C ARG A 715 17.45 5.29 23.69
N SER A 716 18.24 5.99 24.50
CA SER A 716 18.27 7.46 24.51
C SER A 716 18.66 7.98 23.13
N VAL A 717 18.01 9.04 22.67
CA VAL A 717 18.31 9.70 21.39
C VAL A 717 19.73 10.25 21.30
N PHE A 718 20.44 10.38 22.43
CA PHE A 718 21.83 10.83 22.51
C PHE A 718 22.84 9.69 22.46
N ASP A 719 22.40 8.43 22.52
CA ASP A 719 23.28 7.27 22.38
C ASP A 719 24.02 7.34 21.04
N GLU A 720 25.35 7.22 21.07
CA GLU A 720 26.21 7.36 19.89
C GLU A 720 25.83 6.42 18.75
N SER A 721 25.24 5.27 19.04
CA SER A 721 24.84 4.29 18.04
C SER A 721 23.62 4.68 17.21
N ILE A 722 22.79 5.61 17.69
CA ILE A 722 21.55 6.05 17.02
C ILE A 722 21.43 7.57 16.90
N ARG A 723 22.42 8.33 17.38
CA ARG A 723 22.37 9.79 17.40
C ARG A 723 22.23 10.36 15.98
N GLY A 724 21.14 11.08 15.76
CA GLY A 724 20.78 11.64 14.44
C GLY A 724 19.97 10.70 13.55
N ASP A 725 19.90 9.42 13.90
CA ASP A 725 19.21 8.37 13.14
C ASP A 725 18.08 7.71 13.96
N THR A 726 17.38 8.49 14.77
CA THR A 726 16.27 8.00 15.60
C THR A 726 14.98 7.84 14.79
N ASP A 727 14.11 6.92 15.21
CA ASP A 727 12.74 6.83 14.75
C ASP A 727 11.94 8.07 15.15
N ARG A 728 11.25 8.67 14.18
CA ARG A 728 10.52 9.91 14.36
C ARG A 728 9.17 9.85 13.67
N PHE A 729 8.15 10.35 14.36
CA PHE A 729 6.85 10.58 13.74
C PHE A 729 6.77 11.98 13.15
N LEU A 730 5.91 12.14 12.15
CA LEU A 730 5.55 13.43 11.55
C LEU A 730 4.03 13.54 11.53
N LEU A 731 3.50 14.52 12.28
CA LEU A 731 2.07 14.79 12.37
C LEU A 731 1.75 16.15 11.76
N ARG A 732 0.65 16.20 11.01
CA ARG A 732 0.06 17.44 10.49
C ARG A 732 -1.34 17.63 11.02
N PHE A 733 -1.51 18.68 11.81
CA PHE A 733 -2.81 19.11 12.29
C PHE A 733 -3.26 20.38 11.56
N THR A 734 -4.56 20.59 11.43
CA THR A 734 -5.13 21.76 10.76
C THR A 734 -6.10 22.48 11.68
N LYS A 735 -6.04 23.82 11.67
CA LYS A 735 -7.08 24.67 12.26
C LYS A 735 -8.33 24.63 11.39
N ALA A 736 -9.46 24.20 11.95
CA ALA A 736 -10.72 24.17 11.22
C ALA A 736 -11.14 25.58 10.75
N ALA A 737 -11.70 25.68 9.54
CA ALA A 737 -12.32 26.91 9.09
C ALA A 737 -13.63 27.16 9.85
N PRO A 738 -13.97 28.43 10.21
CA PRO A 738 -15.21 28.73 10.90
C PRO A 738 -16.42 28.31 10.04
N GLY A 739 -17.31 27.48 10.59
CA GLY A 739 -18.58 27.08 9.96
C GLY A 739 -18.75 25.58 9.64
N ARG A 740 -17.74 24.73 9.84
CA ARG A 740 -17.87 23.28 9.65
C ARG A 740 -17.77 22.56 11.00
N ALA A 741 -18.82 22.65 11.81
CA ALA A 741 -18.99 21.75 12.94
C ALA A 741 -19.29 20.35 12.40
N ILE A 742 -18.38 19.41 12.60
CA ILE A 742 -18.59 17.98 12.38
C ILE A 742 -18.40 17.31 13.73
N ALA A 743 -19.29 16.38 14.07
CA ALA A 743 -19.37 15.72 15.35
C ALA A 743 -18.00 15.17 15.81
N PRO A 744 -17.66 15.27 17.11
CA PRO A 744 -16.46 14.66 17.64
C PRO A 744 -16.50 13.14 17.41
N ALA A 745 -15.34 12.54 17.16
CA ALA A 745 -15.19 11.09 17.17
C ALA A 745 -15.67 10.54 18.53
N PRO A 746 -16.42 9.42 18.54
CA PRO A 746 -16.88 8.84 19.80
C PRO A 746 -15.67 8.41 20.63
N VAL A 747 -15.56 8.96 21.83
CA VAL A 747 -14.62 8.48 22.85
C VAL A 747 -15.15 7.14 23.34
N ALA A 748 -14.39 6.07 23.13
CA ALA A 748 -14.72 4.76 23.70
C ALA A 748 -14.61 4.86 25.23
N GLY A 749 -15.70 4.53 25.93
CA GLY A 749 -15.74 4.44 27.39
C GLY A 749 -16.44 5.60 28.08
N ALA A 750 -17.76 5.69 27.89
CA ALA A 750 -18.66 6.24 28.91
C ALA A 750 -19.99 5.51 28.80
N ASP A 751 -20.28 4.63 29.77
CA ASP A 751 -21.59 4.03 29.91
C ASP A 751 -22.66 5.14 29.99
N PRO A 752 -23.77 5.05 29.25
CA PRO A 752 -24.89 5.93 29.47
C PRO A 752 -25.47 5.62 30.85
N ALA A 753 -25.48 6.64 31.73
CA ALA A 753 -26.16 6.55 33.01
C ALA A 753 -27.63 6.13 32.81
N PRO A 754 -28.17 5.23 33.64
CA PRO A 754 -29.55 4.81 33.53
C PRO A 754 -30.47 6.01 33.78
N ALA A 755 -31.40 6.24 32.86
CA ALA A 755 -32.44 7.23 33.02
C ALA A 755 -33.37 6.81 34.18
N ASP A 756 -33.31 7.55 35.28
CA ASP A 756 -34.30 7.46 36.35
C ASP A 756 -35.62 8.13 35.94
N ARG A 757 -36.69 7.60 36.56
CA ARG A 757 -38.12 7.88 36.37
C ARG A 757 -38.54 9.34 36.48
#